data_AF-A0A9J7XAT8-F1
#
_entry.id   AF-A0A9J7XAT8-F1
#
_cell.length_a   1.000
_cell.length_b   1.000
_cell.length_c   1.000
_cell.angle_alpha   90.00
_cell.angle_beta   90.00
_cell.angle_gamma   90.00
#
_symmetry.space_group_name_H-M   'P 1'
#
loop_
_entity.id
_entity.type
_entity.pdbx_description
1 polymer ?
#
loop_
_entity_poly.entity_id
_entity_poly.type
_entity_poly.pdbx_seq_one_letter_code
_entity_poly.pdbx_strand_id
1 'polypeptide(L)'
;MGVKGLQYFMETCCADTCVPVDLKQMAVDHVKAHPDRTATVVVDGMACLRYWYRCQAWVHGGQWQEYMHILQEFVDAFSAAGILLVFFFDGTVEDQKRSEWVKRRLRVNQDIARIFQHIKTHGQQPNSRDLFCLPSGLATFSRFALKSLGQETRCSVREGDYEISNYALSHNCMGILGQDTDFVIYNTVPYLSINKLCLTNMTTVLFSRERLCQGLKLHMTDLPLLACLLGNDVVSEQQMQRLRNSALASFRKKHRQVQGDKVYAVADFINVHHPSTGATFGLSSLSLVEEEKEALEKGIRIYLLPGQTSPWLESSRLVPESVCLMGKFVPGDILQAALEKHTRAECFLVYNVLYDGVVECSNTLEDEDEVELPPQAVLYLPVRERIYGLLLPLQPDCSGQTVSVKEWFVFPGNPLKEPTRVTPKPLNNLKGPPDLMALWFRTDPEVKAVQTSTLLDVFDLYEFTEELKRFDSPLIAVMCLVTYIAIQARQLSLEDVDAYLSQAVCVRLKSFGEMQQLWTPVVDPRAVQLGSLFVRGLTYLIAANSACGFPFPMGELMPWKTFDGLLFHSKYLQAHSGCPKEELLEGNLVLEACRRRGVPIHSRPRRLQHRDARPVEADDLHRERGHQLHHSTRQEFRQQPRASAHYQHGIPQYTRQTLA
;
A
#
# COMPACT_ATOMS: atom_id res chain seq x y z
N MET A 1 10.84 3.07 7.30
CA MET A 1 10.01 2.13 8.06
C MET A 1 10.95 1.22 8.85
N GLY A 2 10.47 0.23 9.60
CA GLY A 2 11.30 -0.65 10.43
C GLY A 2 11.97 0.01 11.65
N VAL A 3 13.20 -0.44 11.94
CA VAL A 3 14.07 0.00 13.04
C VAL A 3 14.22 1.53 13.14
N LYS A 4 13.87 2.09 14.30
CA LYS A 4 13.84 3.54 14.54
C LYS A 4 15.24 4.16 14.41
N GLY A 5 15.34 5.15 13.52
CA GLY A 5 16.56 5.95 13.32
C GLY A 5 17.67 5.26 12.53
N LEU A 6 17.52 3.98 12.18
CA LEU A 6 18.58 3.21 11.52
C LEU A 6 18.83 3.71 10.08
N GLN A 7 17.78 4.03 9.32
CA GLN A 7 17.96 4.55 7.96
C GLN A 7 18.76 5.86 7.96
N TYR A 8 18.37 6.80 8.81
CA TYR A 8 19.09 8.07 8.96
C TYR A 8 20.56 7.83 9.34
N PHE A 9 20.80 6.91 10.27
CA PHE A 9 22.16 6.55 10.68
C PHE A 9 22.98 6.02 9.51
N MET A 10 22.45 5.09 8.72
CA MET A 10 23.14 4.50 7.57
C MET A 10 23.42 5.54 6.48
N GLU A 11 22.44 6.37 6.16
CA GLU A 11 22.58 7.36 5.07
C GLU A 11 23.44 8.56 5.46
N THR A 12 23.43 8.98 6.74
CA THR A 12 24.03 10.26 7.17
C THR A 12 25.25 10.07 8.09
N CYS A 13 25.17 9.15 9.05
CA CYS A 13 26.21 9.00 10.07
C CYS A 13 27.28 7.97 9.69
N CYS A 14 26.90 6.92 8.95
CA CYS A 14 27.78 5.83 8.51
C CYS A 14 27.58 5.58 7.01
N ALA A 15 27.85 6.61 6.20
CA ALA A 15 27.56 6.61 4.77
C ALA A 15 28.27 5.50 3.98
N ASP A 16 29.36 4.94 4.50
CA ASP A 16 30.05 3.79 3.91
C ASP A 16 29.12 2.56 3.79
N THR A 17 28.05 2.48 4.58
CA THR A 17 27.03 1.43 4.50
C THR A 17 26.17 1.51 3.24
N CYS A 18 26.07 2.66 2.59
CA CYS A 18 25.35 2.86 1.35
C CYS A 18 26.28 2.61 0.15
N VAL A 19 26.14 1.44 -0.49
CA VAL A 19 26.98 1.04 -1.62
C VAL A 19 26.21 1.25 -2.92
N PRO A 20 26.63 2.16 -3.81
CA PRO A 20 26.05 2.25 -5.15
C PRO A 20 26.29 0.95 -5.92
N VAL A 21 25.25 0.43 -6.56
CA VAL A 21 25.29 -0.83 -7.32
C VAL A 21 24.63 -0.68 -8.67
N ASP A 22 25.16 -1.40 -9.65
CA ASP A 22 24.55 -1.61 -10.97
C ASP A 22 23.83 -2.96 -10.97
N LEU A 23 22.51 -2.93 -11.14
CA LEU A 23 21.66 -4.12 -11.08
C LEU A 23 21.92 -5.09 -12.24
N LYS A 24 22.32 -4.58 -13.42
CA LYS A 24 22.68 -5.43 -14.56
C LYS A 24 23.96 -6.20 -14.26
N GLN A 25 24.94 -5.53 -13.68
CA GLN A 25 26.19 -6.19 -13.28
C GLN A 25 25.94 -7.21 -12.17
N MET A 26 25.13 -6.87 -11.16
CA MET A 26 24.72 -7.82 -10.13
C MET A 26 24.01 -9.04 -10.72
N ALA A 27 23.17 -8.86 -11.74
CA ALA A 27 22.45 -9.98 -12.38
C ALA A 27 23.42 -10.91 -13.11
N VAL A 28 24.38 -10.35 -13.86
CA VAL A 28 25.44 -11.11 -14.52
C VAL A 28 26.27 -11.89 -13.51
N ASP A 29 26.67 -11.27 -12.40
CA ASP A 29 27.49 -11.92 -11.38
C ASP A 29 26.71 -12.99 -10.62
N HIS A 30 25.42 -12.78 -10.39
CA HIS A 30 24.55 -13.78 -9.78
C HIS A 30 24.39 -15.04 -10.65
N VAL A 31 24.15 -14.87 -11.96
CA VAL A 31 24.04 -16.00 -12.92
C VAL A 31 25.38 -16.73 -13.06
N LYS A 32 26.51 -16.02 -13.03
CA LYS A 32 27.84 -16.67 -13.02
C LYS A 32 28.06 -17.52 -11.77
N ALA A 33 27.64 -17.03 -10.61
CA ALA A 33 27.76 -17.77 -9.35
C ALA A 33 26.76 -18.95 -9.26
N HIS A 34 25.61 -18.83 -9.93
CA HIS A 34 24.53 -19.82 -9.91
C HIS A 34 23.98 -20.08 -11.32
N PRO A 35 24.68 -20.86 -12.17
CA PRO A 35 24.34 -21.03 -13.59
C PRO A 35 22.93 -21.56 -13.86
N ASP A 36 22.38 -22.36 -12.94
CA ASP A 36 21.05 -22.96 -13.05
C ASP A 36 19.92 -22.05 -12.52
N ARG A 37 20.25 -20.82 -12.11
CA ARG A 37 19.29 -19.88 -11.52
C ARG A 37 19.22 -18.60 -12.31
N THR A 38 18.00 -18.11 -12.49
CA THR A 38 17.72 -16.79 -13.04
C THR A 38 17.98 -15.71 -11.99
N ALA A 39 18.49 -14.55 -12.41
CA ALA A 39 18.61 -13.41 -11.53
C ALA A 39 17.22 -12.88 -11.14
N THR A 40 16.81 -13.13 -9.90
CA THR A 40 15.48 -12.74 -9.39
C THR A 40 15.61 -11.74 -8.27
N VAL A 41 14.85 -10.65 -8.33
CA VAL A 41 14.67 -9.68 -7.23
C VAL A 41 13.29 -9.87 -6.60
N VAL A 42 13.26 -9.99 -5.28
CA VAL A 42 12.01 -9.97 -4.52
C VAL A 42 11.70 -8.53 -4.18
N VAL A 43 10.48 -8.08 -4.45
CA VAL A 43 10.08 -6.68 -4.31
C VAL A 43 9.06 -6.55 -3.19
N ASP A 44 9.35 -5.70 -2.21
CA ASP A 44 8.36 -5.18 -1.27
C ASP A 44 7.43 -4.21 -2.03
N GLY A 45 6.26 -4.71 -2.43
CA GLY A 45 5.27 -3.96 -3.18
C GLY A 45 4.70 -2.78 -2.39
N MET A 46 4.62 -2.88 -1.06
CA MET A 46 4.09 -1.82 -0.20
C MET A 46 5.04 -0.62 -0.16
N ALA A 47 6.36 -0.85 -0.09
CA ALA A 47 7.37 0.20 -0.19
C ALA A 47 7.40 0.88 -1.57
N CYS A 48 7.04 0.16 -2.64
CA CYS A 48 7.12 0.67 -4.00
C CYS A 48 5.93 1.53 -4.44
N LEU A 49 4.79 1.48 -3.75
CA LEU A 49 3.56 2.20 -4.15
C LEU A 49 3.78 3.70 -4.39
N ARG A 50 4.56 4.37 -3.54
CA ARG A 50 4.88 5.80 -3.68
C ARG A 50 5.87 6.09 -4.82
N TYR A 51 6.71 5.11 -5.17
CA TYR A 51 7.61 5.24 -6.30
C TYR A 51 6.84 5.09 -7.63
N TRP A 52 5.90 4.14 -7.69
CA TRP A 52 5.08 3.92 -8.89
C TRP A 52 4.00 4.97 -9.09
N TYR A 53 3.28 5.37 -8.03
CA TYR A 53 2.19 6.33 -8.17
C TYR A 53 2.72 7.77 -8.19
N ARG A 54 3.29 8.16 -9.34
CA ARG A 54 3.82 9.50 -9.63
C ARG A 54 2.86 10.36 -10.48
N CYS A 55 1.61 9.91 -10.62
CA CYS A 55 0.59 10.62 -11.38
C CYS A 55 0.32 12.01 -10.78
N GLN A 56 0.32 13.04 -11.62
CA GLN A 56 0.21 14.43 -11.14
C GLN A 56 -1.17 14.72 -10.53
N ALA A 57 -2.25 14.22 -11.13
CA ALA A 57 -3.63 14.42 -10.67
C ALA A 57 -4.03 13.40 -9.58
N TRP A 58 -3.40 13.46 -8.41
CA TRP A 58 -3.48 12.41 -7.39
C TRP A 58 -4.74 12.46 -6.51
N VAL A 59 -5.40 13.62 -6.36
CA VAL A 59 -6.62 13.73 -5.53
C VAL A 59 -7.88 13.16 -6.19
N HIS A 60 -7.85 12.82 -7.47
CA HIS A 60 -9.07 12.56 -8.24
C HIS A 60 -9.59 11.11 -8.16
N GLY A 61 -9.12 10.30 -7.22
CA GLY A 61 -9.49 8.88 -7.09
C GLY A 61 -8.61 7.90 -7.88
N GLY A 62 -7.58 8.38 -8.57
CA GLY A 62 -6.59 7.53 -9.25
C GLY A 62 -6.55 7.75 -10.77
N GLN A 63 -5.34 7.86 -11.33
CA GLN A 63 -5.10 7.91 -12.79
C GLN A 63 -4.67 6.52 -13.26
N TRP A 64 -5.64 5.65 -13.51
CA TRP A 64 -5.39 4.20 -13.57
C TRP A 64 -4.74 3.75 -14.88
N GLN A 65 -5.03 4.43 -16.00
CA GLN A 65 -4.33 4.15 -17.26
C GLN A 65 -2.87 4.61 -17.20
N GLU A 66 -2.62 5.82 -16.68
CA GLU A 66 -1.26 6.33 -16.45
C GLU A 66 -0.48 5.43 -15.50
N TYR A 67 -1.12 4.99 -14.41
CA TYR A 67 -0.52 4.08 -13.47
C TYR A 67 -0.12 2.73 -14.10
N MET A 68 -0.97 2.15 -14.96
CA MET A 68 -0.63 0.95 -15.72
C MET A 68 0.59 1.15 -16.62
N HIS A 69 0.71 2.31 -17.28
CA HIS A 69 1.88 2.64 -18.10
C HIS A 69 3.16 2.73 -17.25
N ILE A 70 3.09 3.37 -16.08
CA ILE A 70 4.23 3.47 -15.16
C ILE A 70 4.68 2.09 -14.66
N LEU A 71 3.74 1.19 -14.36
CA LEU A 71 4.07 -0.18 -13.97
C LEU A 71 4.67 -0.98 -15.14
N GLN A 72 4.19 -0.80 -16.36
CA GLN A 72 4.76 -1.42 -17.55
C GLN A 72 6.21 -0.98 -17.77
N GLU A 73 6.49 0.33 -17.72
CA GLU A 73 7.86 0.86 -17.84
C GLU A 73 8.79 0.25 -16.79
N PHE A 74 8.31 0.11 -15.55
CA PHE A 74 9.07 -0.49 -14.47
C PHE A 74 9.40 -1.96 -14.77
N VAL A 75 8.40 -2.76 -15.14
CA VAL A 75 8.56 -4.18 -15.48
C VAL A 75 9.47 -4.39 -16.69
N ASP A 76 9.31 -3.57 -17.73
CA ASP A 76 10.08 -3.67 -18.96
C ASP A 76 11.57 -3.37 -18.73
N ALA A 77 11.88 -2.38 -17.89
CA ALA A 77 13.26 -2.04 -17.57
C ALA A 77 14.02 -3.18 -16.87
N PHE A 78 13.37 -3.87 -15.91
CA PHE A 78 13.95 -5.05 -15.25
C PHE A 78 14.03 -6.25 -16.20
N SER A 79 12.98 -6.48 -17.01
CA SER A 79 12.97 -7.55 -18.00
C SER A 79 14.08 -7.38 -19.05
N ALA A 80 14.29 -6.15 -19.53
CA ALA A 80 15.38 -5.81 -20.44
C ALA A 80 16.78 -5.95 -19.79
N ALA A 81 16.86 -5.87 -18.47
CA ALA A 81 18.06 -6.15 -17.70
C ALA A 81 18.27 -7.67 -17.42
N GLY A 82 17.35 -8.54 -17.86
CA GLY A 82 17.40 -9.97 -17.58
C GLY A 82 17.10 -10.33 -16.13
N ILE A 83 16.36 -9.46 -15.42
CA ILE A 83 16.03 -9.61 -14.00
C ILE A 83 14.54 -9.97 -13.87
N LEU A 84 14.25 -11.10 -13.23
CA LEU A 84 12.89 -11.49 -12.89
C LEU A 84 12.45 -10.79 -11.60
N LEU A 85 11.17 -10.43 -11.53
CA LEU A 85 10.58 -9.77 -10.36
C LEU A 85 9.52 -10.67 -9.72
N VAL A 86 9.57 -10.77 -8.39
CA VAL A 86 8.54 -11.41 -7.57
C VAL A 86 8.06 -10.40 -6.54
N PHE A 87 6.80 -9.99 -6.62
CA PHE A 87 6.25 -8.95 -5.75
C PHE A 87 5.52 -9.55 -4.56
N PHE A 88 5.76 -9.00 -3.38
CA PHE A 88 5.02 -9.32 -2.16
C PHE A 88 4.23 -8.10 -1.69
N PHE A 89 3.01 -8.34 -1.19
CA PHE A 89 2.17 -7.33 -0.56
C PHE A 89 1.66 -7.85 0.78
N ASP A 90 1.46 -6.94 1.73
CA ASP A 90 0.90 -7.30 3.04
C ASP A 90 -0.52 -7.85 2.92
N GLY A 91 -0.77 -9.01 3.53
CA GLY A 91 -2.11 -9.61 3.56
C GLY A 91 -2.93 -9.28 4.80
N THR A 92 -2.31 -9.26 5.98
CA THR A 92 -3.00 -9.04 7.26
C THR A 92 -2.12 -8.22 8.19
N VAL A 93 -2.71 -7.23 8.87
CA VAL A 93 -2.03 -6.52 9.96
C VAL A 93 -2.05 -7.36 11.23
N GLU A 94 -0.89 -7.91 11.60
CA GLU A 94 -0.72 -8.66 12.84
C GLU A 94 -1.12 -7.82 14.07
N ASP A 95 -1.76 -8.47 15.06
CA ASP A 95 -2.26 -7.83 16.27
C ASP A 95 -1.18 -6.98 16.98
N GLN A 96 0.08 -7.42 16.91
CA GLN A 96 1.22 -6.75 17.54
C GLN A 96 1.54 -5.38 16.91
N LYS A 97 1.34 -5.24 15.60
CA LYS A 97 1.62 -4.00 14.84
C LYS A 97 0.43 -3.03 14.84
N ARG A 98 -0.72 -3.44 15.38
CA ARG A 98 -1.98 -2.71 15.22
C ARG A 98 -1.98 -1.31 15.83
N SER A 99 -1.35 -1.13 16.99
CA SER A 99 -1.29 0.18 17.67
C SER A 99 -0.55 1.24 16.83
N GLU A 100 0.58 0.85 16.24
CA GLU A 100 1.36 1.71 15.34
C GLU A 100 0.60 1.95 14.01
N TRP A 101 -0.09 0.93 13.49
CA TRP A 101 -0.98 1.10 12.34
C TRP A 101 -2.06 2.14 12.62
N VAL A 102 -2.79 2.04 13.74
CA VAL A 102 -3.85 3.00 14.13
C VAL A 102 -3.28 4.42 14.23
N LYS A 103 -2.15 4.60 14.90
CA LYS A 103 -1.47 5.89 15.04
C LYS A 103 -1.15 6.53 13.68
N ARG A 104 -0.69 5.74 12.71
CA ARG A 104 -0.41 6.22 11.35
C ARG A 104 -1.70 6.64 10.63
N ARG A 105 -2.78 5.87 10.75
CA ARG A 105 -4.07 6.17 10.08
C ARG A 105 -4.76 7.40 10.64
N LEU A 106 -4.71 7.63 11.95
CA LEU A 106 -5.25 8.85 12.57
C LEU A 106 -4.48 10.10 12.15
N ARG A 107 -3.16 10.01 11.96
CA ARG A 107 -2.38 11.12 11.37
C ARG A 107 -2.82 11.42 9.94
N VAL A 108 -2.99 10.37 9.12
CA VAL A 108 -3.45 10.55 7.74
C VAL A 108 -4.84 11.20 7.67
N ASN A 109 -5.76 10.94 8.61
CA ASN A 109 -7.04 11.67 8.68
C ASN A 109 -6.83 13.19 8.85
N GLN A 110 -5.86 13.60 9.67
CA GLN A 110 -5.52 15.02 9.83
C GLN A 110 -4.93 15.61 8.55
N ASP A 111 -4.13 14.84 7.81
CA ASP A 111 -3.60 15.26 6.51
C ASP A 111 -4.74 15.44 5.50
N ILE A 112 -5.70 14.51 5.47
CA ILE A 112 -6.88 14.57 4.59
C ILE A 112 -7.74 15.79 4.88
N ALA A 113 -8.01 16.11 6.14
CA ALA A 113 -8.71 17.34 6.51
C ALA A 113 -8.00 18.60 5.96
N ARG A 114 -6.65 18.64 6.04
CA ARG A 114 -5.86 19.73 5.47
C ARG A 114 -5.92 19.78 3.94
N ILE A 115 -5.98 18.63 3.27
CA ILE A 115 -6.16 18.53 1.80
C ILE A 115 -7.51 19.16 1.40
N PHE A 116 -8.61 18.76 2.04
CA PHE A 116 -9.94 19.31 1.72
C PHE A 116 -10.04 20.80 2.03
N GLN A 117 -9.47 21.25 3.15
CA GLN A 117 -9.40 22.69 3.45
C GLN A 117 -8.67 23.47 2.35
N HIS A 118 -7.54 22.94 1.86
CA HIS A 118 -6.80 23.56 0.77
C HIS A 118 -7.63 23.60 -0.53
N ILE A 119 -8.28 22.50 -0.90
CA ILE A 119 -9.13 22.41 -2.10
C ILE A 119 -10.28 23.41 -2.02
N LYS A 120 -11.02 23.45 -0.90
CA LYS A 120 -12.12 24.42 -0.68
C LYS A 120 -11.67 25.88 -0.79
N THR A 121 -10.43 26.16 -0.37
CA THR A 121 -9.90 27.53 -0.34
C THR A 121 -9.34 27.98 -1.69
N HIS A 122 -8.67 27.10 -2.42
CA HIS A 122 -7.92 27.46 -3.63
C HIS A 122 -8.51 26.90 -4.93
N GLY A 123 -9.45 25.95 -4.85
CA GLY A 123 -9.96 25.24 -6.02
C GLY A 123 -8.90 24.39 -6.72
N GLN A 124 -7.83 24.00 -6.03
CA GLN A 124 -6.68 23.27 -6.55
C GLN A 124 -6.23 22.20 -5.56
N GLN A 125 -5.54 21.17 -6.04
CA GLN A 125 -4.91 20.19 -5.17
C GLN A 125 -3.64 20.78 -4.50
N PRO A 126 -3.24 20.28 -3.31
CA PRO A 126 -2.00 20.73 -2.69
C PRO A 126 -0.75 20.35 -3.51
N ASN A 127 0.21 21.28 -3.63
CA ASN A 127 1.51 21.02 -4.27
C ASN A 127 2.57 20.46 -3.31
N SER A 128 2.27 20.35 -2.01
CA SER A 128 3.21 19.84 -1.00
C SER A 128 3.30 18.32 -1.01
N ARG A 129 4.54 17.80 -1.09
CA ARG A 129 4.83 16.36 -0.96
C ARG A 129 4.37 15.77 0.37
N ASP A 130 4.29 16.59 1.43
CA ASP A 130 3.89 16.12 2.77
C ASP A 130 2.38 15.83 2.87
N LEU A 131 1.56 16.41 1.98
CA LEU A 131 0.11 16.18 1.91
C LEU A 131 -0.28 15.17 0.84
N PHE A 132 0.68 14.60 0.11
CA PHE A 132 0.41 13.61 -0.91
C PHE A 132 -0.16 12.31 -0.30
N CYS A 133 -1.29 11.85 -0.86
CA CYS A 133 -1.89 10.57 -0.52
C CYS A 133 -1.98 9.64 -1.74
N LEU A 134 -1.92 8.34 -1.47
CA LEU A 134 -2.17 7.31 -2.49
C LEU A 134 -3.69 7.14 -2.68
N PRO A 135 -4.17 6.85 -3.90
CA PRO A 135 -5.57 6.50 -4.12
C PRO A 135 -6.03 5.30 -3.29
N SER A 136 -7.32 5.29 -2.94
CA SER A 136 -7.95 4.16 -2.26
C SER A 136 -7.72 2.85 -3.02
N GLY A 137 -7.39 1.80 -2.28
CA GLY A 137 -7.22 0.46 -2.87
C GLY A 137 -6.00 0.32 -3.80
N LEU A 138 -5.12 1.32 -3.93
CA LEU A 138 -3.96 1.26 -4.82
C LEU A 138 -3.15 -0.03 -4.62
N ALA A 139 -2.83 -0.41 -3.37
CA ALA A 139 -2.11 -1.65 -3.05
C ALA A 139 -2.83 -2.90 -3.61
N THR A 140 -4.14 -2.97 -3.45
CA THR A 140 -4.98 -4.07 -3.95
C THR A 140 -4.95 -4.12 -5.48
N PHE A 141 -5.16 -2.98 -6.15
CA PHE A 141 -5.18 -2.92 -7.61
C PHE A 141 -3.79 -3.13 -8.23
N SER A 142 -2.72 -2.76 -7.53
CA SER A 142 -1.33 -3.00 -7.96
C SER A 142 -1.05 -4.50 -8.13
N ARG A 143 -1.57 -5.35 -7.24
CA ARG A 143 -1.42 -6.81 -7.31
C ARG A 143 -1.97 -7.36 -8.63
N PHE A 144 -3.15 -6.89 -9.03
CA PHE A 144 -3.81 -7.31 -10.26
C PHE A 144 -3.18 -6.66 -11.50
N ALA A 145 -2.72 -5.42 -11.40
CA ALA A 145 -2.03 -4.73 -12.47
C ALA A 145 -0.76 -5.49 -12.85
N LEU A 146 0.11 -5.77 -11.88
CA LEU A 146 1.34 -6.52 -12.06
C LEU A 146 1.09 -7.94 -12.61
N LYS A 147 0.05 -8.65 -12.14
CA LYS A 147 -0.37 -9.93 -12.75
C LYS A 147 -0.76 -9.79 -14.21
N SER A 148 -1.50 -8.74 -14.55
CA SER A 148 -1.89 -8.46 -15.94
C SER A 148 -0.68 -8.14 -16.83
N LEU A 149 0.42 -7.68 -16.23
CA LEU A 149 1.73 -7.48 -16.85
C LEU A 149 2.63 -8.75 -16.81
N GLY A 150 2.05 -9.91 -16.51
CA GLY A 150 2.76 -11.19 -16.48
C GLY A 150 3.68 -11.40 -15.28
N GLN A 151 3.59 -10.56 -14.26
CA GLN A 151 4.44 -10.65 -13.07
C GLN A 151 3.84 -11.56 -12.00
N GLU A 152 4.71 -12.23 -11.26
CA GLU A 152 4.32 -12.99 -10.09
C GLU A 152 4.07 -12.05 -8.90
N THR A 153 2.84 -12.09 -8.37
CA THR A 153 2.49 -11.37 -7.15
C THR A 153 2.00 -12.33 -6.08
N ARG A 154 2.45 -12.09 -4.85
CA ARG A 154 2.10 -12.84 -3.66
C ARG A 154 1.56 -11.92 -2.57
N CYS A 155 0.70 -12.47 -1.72
CA CYS A 155 0.24 -11.79 -0.51
C CYS A 155 0.70 -12.57 0.71
N SER A 156 1.24 -11.86 1.71
CA SER A 156 1.70 -12.49 2.94
C SER A 156 0.53 -13.02 3.77
N VAL A 157 0.73 -14.13 4.47
CA VAL A 157 -0.23 -14.73 5.43
C VAL A 157 0.17 -14.44 6.87
N ARG A 158 1.41 -13.97 7.07
CA ARG A 158 2.00 -13.43 8.30
C ARG A 158 2.74 -12.13 7.96
N GLU A 159 3.71 -11.75 8.79
CA GLU A 159 4.56 -10.60 8.56
C GLU A 159 5.23 -10.58 7.16
N GLY A 160 4.99 -9.50 6.41
CA GLY A 160 5.46 -9.34 5.03
C GLY A 160 6.98 -9.35 4.93
N ASP A 161 7.66 -8.60 5.79
CA ASP A 161 9.13 -8.50 5.79
C ASP A 161 9.79 -9.87 6.04
N TYR A 162 9.18 -10.69 6.90
CA TYR A 162 9.64 -12.05 7.17
C TYR A 162 9.48 -12.94 5.94
N GLU A 163 8.30 -12.93 5.32
CA GLU A 163 8.03 -13.78 4.15
C GLU A 163 8.89 -13.40 2.96
N ILE A 164 9.09 -12.11 2.71
CA ILE A 164 10.01 -11.60 1.68
C ILE A 164 11.42 -12.10 1.95
N SER A 165 11.91 -11.91 3.18
CA SER A 165 13.28 -12.30 3.56
C SER A 165 13.50 -13.81 3.48
N ASN A 166 12.50 -14.61 3.88
CA ASN A 166 12.53 -16.06 3.79
C ASN A 166 12.46 -16.55 2.34
N TYR A 167 11.56 -15.98 1.54
CA TYR A 167 11.41 -16.33 0.13
C TYR A 167 12.69 -16.03 -0.64
N ALA A 168 13.25 -14.83 -0.46
CA ALA A 168 14.47 -14.40 -1.13
C ALA A 168 15.67 -15.31 -0.81
N LEU A 169 15.83 -15.71 0.46
CA LEU A 169 16.90 -16.61 0.88
C LEU A 169 16.69 -18.04 0.33
N SER A 170 15.49 -18.61 0.50
CA SER A 170 15.17 -19.99 0.11
C SER A 170 15.20 -20.23 -1.41
N HIS A 171 14.93 -19.20 -2.20
CA HIS A 171 14.97 -19.27 -3.67
C HIS A 171 16.29 -18.77 -4.25
N ASN A 172 17.27 -18.43 -3.41
CA ASN A 172 18.56 -17.88 -3.81
C ASN A 172 18.41 -16.67 -4.74
N CYS A 173 17.56 -15.71 -4.36
CA CYS A 173 17.35 -14.49 -5.13
C CYS A 173 18.59 -13.58 -5.09
N MET A 174 18.75 -12.72 -6.09
CA MET A 174 19.89 -11.81 -6.16
C MET A 174 19.81 -10.67 -5.14
N GLY A 175 18.60 -10.33 -4.66
CA GLY A 175 18.37 -9.25 -3.71
C GLY A 175 16.90 -9.00 -3.40
N ILE A 176 16.66 -8.16 -2.39
CA ILE A 176 15.35 -7.63 -1.99
C ILE A 176 15.32 -6.14 -2.32
N LEU A 177 14.32 -5.69 -3.07
CA LEU A 177 14.08 -4.28 -3.37
C LEU A 177 12.96 -3.75 -2.47
N GLY A 178 13.28 -2.76 -1.64
CA GLY A 178 12.33 -2.19 -0.68
C GLY A 178 12.79 -0.88 -0.06
N GLN A 179 12.09 -0.43 0.98
CA GLN A 179 12.48 0.75 1.78
C GLN A 179 12.19 0.57 3.28
N ASP A 180 12.38 -0.65 3.76
CA ASP A 180 12.30 -1.00 5.18
C ASP A 180 13.68 -1.40 5.71
N THR A 181 14.10 -0.80 6.81
CA THR A 181 15.39 -1.15 7.43
C THR A 181 15.40 -2.54 8.04
N ASP A 182 14.23 -3.16 8.25
CA ASP A 182 14.17 -4.52 8.79
C ASP A 182 14.89 -5.53 7.87
N PHE A 183 14.91 -5.29 6.55
CA PHE A 183 15.68 -6.10 5.60
C PHE A 183 17.20 -6.09 5.84
N VAL A 184 17.76 -5.07 6.48
CA VAL A 184 19.20 -5.06 6.85
C VAL A 184 19.49 -5.92 8.09
N ILE A 185 18.46 -6.20 8.89
CA ILE A 185 18.56 -6.96 10.14
C ILE A 185 18.50 -8.46 9.85
N TYR A 186 17.62 -8.87 8.93
CA TYR A 186 17.50 -10.26 8.50
C TYR A 186 18.84 -10.77 7.96
N ASN A 187 19.16 -12.02 8.30
CA ASN A 187 20.25 -12.75 7.68
C ASN A 187 19.79 -13.36 6.35
N THR A 188 19.63 -12.52 5.33
CA THR A 188 19.12 -12.88 4.01
C THR A 188 20.02 -12.33 2.89
N VAL A 189 19.49 -12.26 1.67
CA VAL A 189 20.14 -11.74 0.47
C VAL A 189 20.31 -10.20 0.52
N PRO A 190 21.08 -9.58 -0.40
CA PRO A 190 21.31 -8.13 -0.40
C PRO A 190 20.03 -7.27 -0.39
N TYR A 191 20.02 -6.22 0.43
CA TYR A 191 18.93 -5.24 0.50
C TYR A 191 19.21 -4.00 -0.36
N LEU A 192 18.30 -3.71 -1.29
CA LEU A 192 18.37 -2.67 -2.32
C LEU A 192 17.28 -1.61 -2.09
N SER A 193 17.64 -0.34 -2.27
CA SER A 193 16.71 0.78 -2.09
C SER A 193 15.81 1.00 -3.30
N ILE A 194 14.48 1.05 -3.11
CA ILE A 194 13.58 1.57 -4.15
C ILE A 194 13.67 3.10 -4.26
N ASN A 195 13.88 3.83 -3.15
CA ASN A 195 13.94 5.29 -3.18
C ASN A 195 15.15 5.85 -3.94
N LYS A 196 16.24 5.07 -4.04
CA LYS A 196 17.46 5.45 -4.76
C LYS A 196 17.55 4.78 -6.14
N LEU A 197 16.53 4.02 -6.54
CA LEU A 197 16.51 3.35 -7.84
C LEU A 197 16.45 4.39 -8.97
N CYS A 198 17.36 4.26 -9.92
CA CYS A 198 17.32 4.95 -11.19
C CYS A 198 17.04 3.93 -12.28
N LEU A 199 15.81 3.96 -12.83
CA LEU A 199 15.34 2.96 -13.78
C LEU A 199 16.09 3.02 -15.12
N THR A 200 16.49 4.22 -15.56
CA THR A 200 17.15 4.43 -16.86
C THR A 200 18.52 3.76 -16.95
N ASN A 201 19.30 3.82 -15.87
CA ASN A 201 20.64 3.22 -15.82
C ASN A 201 20.66 1.90 -15.03
N MET A 202 19.53 1.47 -14.47
CA MET A 202 19.41 0.29 -13.60
C MET A 202 20.39 0.30 -12.43
N THR A 203 20.57 1.45 -11.79
CA THR A 203 21.42 1.60 -10.60
C THR A 203 20.59 1.89 -9.36
N THR A 204 21.08 1.47 -8.20
CA THR A 204 20.50 1.83 -6.90
C THR A 204 21.56 1.81 -5.79
N VAL A 205 21.13 1.93 -4.53
CA VAL A 205 21.95 1.76 -3.34
C VAL A 205 21.63 0.43 -2.68
N LEU A 206 22.68 -0.35 -2.42
CA LEU A 206 22.68 -1.49 -1.53
C LEU A 206 23.01 -1.01 -0.11
N PHE A 207 22.19 -1.41 0.85
CA PHE A 207 22.40 -1.14 2.27
C PHE A 207 23.20 -2.30 2.89
N SER A 208 24.52 -2.14 3.01
CA SER A 208 25.42 -3.24 3.39
C SER A 208 25.37 -3.51 4.88
N ARG A 209 24.92 -4.73 5.20
CA ARG A 209 24.92 -5.28 6.54
C ARG A 209 26.33 -5.47 7.10
N GLU A 210 27.26 -5.90 6.25
CA GLU A 210 28.67 -6.12 6.59
C GLU A 210 29.32 -4.81 7.02
N ARG A 211 29.15 -3.75 6.22
CA ARG A 211 29.70 -2.43 6.53
C ARG A 211 29.03 -1.80 7.74
N LEU A 212 27.74 -2.06 7.95
CA LEU A 212 27.04 -1.64 9.17
C LEU A 212 27.66 -2.29 10.41
N CYS A 213 27.85 -3.61 10.40
CA CYS A 213 28.52 -4.35 11.46
C CYS A 213 29.96 -3.87 11.69
N GLN A 214 30.72 -3.62 10.62
CA GLN A 214 32.09 -3.07 10.73
C GLN A 214 32.10 -1.68 11.39
N GLY A 215 31.21 -0.78 10.96
CA GLY A 215 31.10 0.57 11.50
C GLY A 215 30.63 0.60 12.97
N LEU A 216 29.79 -0.36 13.36
CA LEU A 216 29.30 -0.52 14.73
C LEU A 216 30.16 -1.44 15.61
N LYS A 217 31.16 -2.11 15.02
CA LYS A 217 31.95 -3.18 15.63
C LYS A 217 31.11 -4.31 16.21
N LEU A 218 30.01 -4.68 15.56
CA LEU A 218 29.10 -5.74 16.00
C LEU A 218 29.27 -7.01 15.18
N HIS A 219 28.87 -8.16 15.72
CA HIS A 219 28.66 -9.36 14.92
C HIS A 219 27.33 -9.28 14.17
N MET A 220 27.25 -9.94 13.01
CA MET A 220 26.02 -10.03 12.23
C MET A 220 24.84 -10.60 13.03
N THR A 221 25.14 -11.52 13.95
CA THR A 221 24.17 -12.16 14.86
C THR A 221 23.60 -11.23 15.92
N ASP A 222 24.17 -10.03 16.09
CA ASP A 222 23.73 -9.04 17.08
C ASP A 222 22.69 -8.07 16.55
N LEU A 223 22.52 -7.98 15.23
CA LEU A 223 21.61 -7.02 14.62
C LEU A 223 20.16 -7.15 15.06
N PRO A 224 19.61 -8.36 15.29
CA PRO A 224 18.27 -8.49 15.87
C PRO A 224 18.15 -7.81 17.24
N LEU A 225 19.15 -7.94 18.11
CA LEU A 225 19.15 -7.27 19.42
C LEU A 225 19.30 -5.75 19.26
N LEU A 226 20.16 -5.29 18.35
CA LEU A 226 20.30 -3.87 17.98
C LEU A 226 18.95 -3.29 17.56
N ALA A 227 18.22 -4.00 16.69
CA ALA A 227 16.90 -3.59 16.21
C ALA A 227 15.90 -3.44 17.37
N CYS A 228 15.83 -4.43 18.26
CA CYS A 228 14.95 -4.39 19.42
C CYS A 228 15.28 -3.24 20.39
N LEU A 229 16.57 -3.04 20.69
CA LEU A 229 16.99 -1.99 21.63
C LEU A 229 16.73 -0.60 21.06
N LEU A 230 16.97 -0.38 19.75
CA LEU A 230 16.64 0.88 19.09
C LEU A 230 15.13 1.14 19.03
N GLY A 231 14.35 0.07 18.90
CA GLY A 231 12.92 0.05 18.76
C GLY A 231 12.52 -0.33 17.33
N ASN A 232 11.59 -1.27 17.22
CA ASN A 232 10.99 -1.72 15.96
C ASN A 232 9.47 -1.84 16.12
N ASP A 233 8.79 -2.52 15.19
CA ASP A 233 7.32 -2.63 15.20
C ASP A 233 6.78 -3.56 16.31
N VAL A 234 7.62 -4.42 16.92
CA VAL A 234 7.23 -5.35 18.00
C VAL A 234 7.71 -4.87 19.38
N VAL A 235 8.92 -4.32 19.44
CA VAL A 235 9.54 -3.78 20.66
C VAL A 235 9.57 -2.27 20.56
N SER A 236 8.74 -1.60 21.36
CA SER A 236 8.63 -0.15 21.30
C SER A 236 9.85 0.57 21.89
N GLU A 237 10.11 1.77 21.39
CA GLU A 237 11.11 2.68 21.93
C GLU A 237 10.94 2.93 23.44
N GLN A 238 9.70 3.00 23.91
CA GLN A 238 9.39 3.27 25.30
C GLN A 238 9.77 2.10 26.21
N GLN A 239 9.50 0.86 25.79
CA GLN A 239 9.87 -0.35 26.53
C GLN A 239 11.38 -0.44 26.75
N MET A 240 12.18 -0.05 25.75
CA MET A 240 13.66 -0.10 25.83
C MET A 240 14.31 1.21 26.28
N GLN A 241 13.53 2.18 26.76
CA GLN A 241 14.04 3.51 27.10
C GLN A 241 15.09 3.47 28.23
N ARG A 242 14.88 2.64 29.26
CA ARG A 242 15.80 2.52 30.40
C ARG A 242 17.19 2.06 29.97
N LEU A 243 17.25 0.96 29.22
CA LEU A 243 18.49 0.40 28.69
C LEU A 243 19.18 1.36 27.71
N ARG A 244 18.42 1.94 26.78
CA ARG A 244 18.97 2.94 25.83
C ARG A 244 19.54 4.16 26.52
N ASN A 245 18.88 4.69 27.54
CA ASN A 245 19.37 5.84 28.29
C ASN A 245 20.65 5.50 29.06
N SER A 246 20.71 4.31 29.66
CA SER A 246 21.92 3.80 30.34
C SER A 246 23.08 3.65 29.36
N ALA A 247 22.84 3.01 28.21
CA ALA A 247 23.83 2.85 27.13
C ALA A 247 24.34 4.22 26.64
N LEU A 248 23.43 5.17 26.38
CA LEU A 248 23.78 6.51 25.92
C LEU A 248 24.58 7.31 26.97
N ALA A 249 24.22 7.21 28.24
CA ALA A 249 24.95 7.86 29.33
C ALA A 249 26.37 7.28 29.47
N SER A 250 26.53 5.96 29.36
CA SER A 250 27.84 5.29 29.37
C SER A 250 28.69 5.71 28.18
N PHE A 251 28.11 5.71 26.97
CA PHE A 251 28.79 6.09 25.74
C PHE A 251 29.29 7.53 25.79
N ARG A 252 28.46 8.48 26.24
CA ARG A 252 28.82 9.91 26.34
C ARG A 252 29.88 10.23 27.40
N LYS A 253 30.14 9.31 28.35
CA LYS A 253 31.28 9.45 29.28
C LYS A 253 32.61 9.14 28.60
N LYS A 254 32.60 8.24 27.60
CA LYS A 254 33.79 7.77 26.89
C LYS A 254 34.05 8.53 25.59
N HIS A 255 33.00 9.08 24.97
CA HIS A 255 33.05 9.65 23.63
C HIS A 255 32.44 11.06 23.59
N ARG A 256 32.93 11.89 22.67
CA ARG A 256 32.30 13.17 22.34
C ARG A 256 30.96 12.90 21.65
N GLN A 257 30.02 13.82 21.83
CA GLN A 257 28.72 13.76 21.15
C GLN A 257 28.91 13.82 19.64
N VAL A 258 28.39 12.83 18.92
CA VAL A 258 28.38 12.73 17.47
C VAL A 258 26.95 12.55 16.93
N GLN A 259 26.78 12.76 15.63
CA GLN A 259 25.53 12.39 14.97
C GLN A 259 25.39 10.86 14.99
N GLY A 260 24.19 10.38 15.32
CA GLY A 260 23.96 8.94 15.43
C GLY A 260 24.36 8.31 16.78
N ASP A 261 24.73 9.10 17.79
CA ASP A 261 25.08 8.66 19.15
C ASP A 261 24.22 7.52 19.70
N LYS A 262 22.91 7.56 19.46
CA LYS A 262 21.98 6.54 19.95
C LYS A 262 22.32 5.15 19.41
N VAL A 263 22.64 5.05 18.13
CA VAL A 263 22.97 3.77 17.48
C VAL A 263 24.34 3.28 17.95
N TYR A 264 25.34 4.18 17.97
CA TYR A 264 26.67 3.84 18.50
C TYR A 264 26.63 3.41 19.96
N ALA A 265 25.84 4.07 20.80
CA ALA A 265 25.70 3.74 22.21
C ALA A 265 25.08 2.36 22.43
N VAL A 266 24.03 2.02 21.67
CA VAL A 266 23.42 0.69 21.73
C VAL A 266 24.40 -0.37 21.23
N ALA A 267 25.17 -0.10 20.18
CA ALA A 267 26.21 -1.01 19.70
C ALA A 267 27.34 -1.22 20.74
N ASP A 268 27.84 -0.15 21.38
CA ASP A 268 28.83 -0.25 22.47
C ASP A 268 28.27 -1.10 23.63
N PHE A 269 27.00 -0.88 23.99
CA PHE A 269 26.34 -1.65 25.03
C PHE A 269 26.27 -3.14 24.68
N ILE A 270 25.87 -3.50 23.46
CA ILE A 270 25.82 -4.89 23.02
C ILE A 270 27.20 -5.54 23.07
N ASN A 271 28.24 -4.86 22.56
CA ASN A 271 29.60 -5.37 22.56
C ASN A 271 30.14 -5.65 23.96
N VAL A 272 29.85 -4.78 24.93
CA VAL A 272 30.27 -4.98 26.33
C VAL A 272 29.61 -6.20 26.96
N HIS A 273 28.41 -6.57 26.52
CA HIS A 273 27.61 -7.67 27.09
C HIS A 273 27.51 -8.89 26.17
N HIS A 274 28.30 -8.96 25.09
CA HIS A 274 28.22 -10.06 24.15
C HIS A 274 28.57 -11.38 24.84
N PRO A 275 27.78 -12.46 24.67
CA PRO A 275 28.06 -13.74 25.31
C PRO A 275 29.43 -14.30 24.89
N SER A 276 30.25 -14.68 25.87
CA SER A 276 31.50 -15.41 25.62
C SER A 276 31.20 -16.86 25.23
N THR A 277 31.89 -17.41 24.22
CA THR A 277 31.78 -18.82 23.83
C THR A 277 32.01 -19.75 25.02
N GLY A 278 30.98 -20.49 25.45
CA GLY A 278 31.08 -21.54 26.46
C GLY A 278 30.40 -21.26 27.82
N ALA A 279 29.77 -20.10 28.03
CA ALA A 279 28.97 -19.82 29.22
C ALA A 279 27.48 -19.66 28.87
N THR A 280 26.60 -20.32 29.61
CA THR A 280 25.13 -20.23 29.46
C THR A 280 24.58 -18.88 29.90
N PHE A 281 24.77 -17.77 29.18
CA PHE A 281 23.98 -16.55 29.45
C PHE A 281 23.75 -15.73 28.18
N GLY A 282 22.63 -16.01 27.47
CA GLY A 282 22.06 -15.16 26.41
C GLY A 282 21.51 -13.84 26.98
N LEU A 283 20.25 -13.49 26.71
CA LEU A 283 19.61 -12.30 27.33
C LEU A 283 19.69 -12.26 28.87
N SER A 284 19.88 -13.41 29.53
CA SER A 284 20.08 -13.53 30.98
C SER A 284 21.35 -12.82 31.51
N SER A 285 22.28 -12.43 30.64
CA SER A 285 23.46 -11.60 30.99
C SER A 285 23.12 -10.12 31.18
N LEU A 286 21.96 -9.68 30.67
CA LEU A 286 21.50 -8.30 30.76
C LEU A 286 20.68 -8.11 32.04
N SER A 287 20.83 -6.97 32.71
CA SER A 287 19.97 -6.60 33.83
C SER A 287 18.61 -6.13 33.32
N LEU A 288 17.73 -7.09 33.02
CA LEU A 288 16.39 -6.91 32.47
C LEU A 288 15.31 -7.17 33.52
N VAL A 289 14.20 -6.45 33.44
CA VAL A 289 12.96 -6.91 34.06
C VAL A 289 12.28 -7.97 33.18
N GLU A 290 11.38 -8.78 33.74
CA GLU A 290 10.76 -9.89 33.01
C GLU A 290 10.04 -9.42 31.74
N GLU A 291 9.35 -8.28 31.78
CA GLU A 291 8.66 -7.72 30.61
C GLU A 291 9.63 -7.29 29.50
N GLU A 292 10.80 -6.76 29.87
CA GLU A 292 11.85 -6.39 28.89
C GLU A 292 12.46 -7.66 28.28
N LYS A 293 12.71 -8.69 29.09
CA LYS A 293 13.26 -9.97 28.64
C LYS A 293 12.31 -10.65 27.65
N GLU A 294 11.02 -10.74 27.97
CA GLU A 294 10.02 -11.32 27.08
C GLU A 294 9.91 -10.54 25.76
N ALA A 295 9.90 -9.20 25.84
CA ALA A 295 9.86 -8.35 24.65
C ALA A 295 11.10 -8.54 23.75
N LEU A 296 12.30 -8.61 24.34
CA LEU A 296 13.54 -8.86 23.59
C LEU A 296 13.59 -10.28 23.02
N GLU A 297 13.19 -11.30 23.77
CA GLU A 297 13.11 -12.68 23.27
C GLU A 297 12.21 -12.76 22.04
N LYS A 298 11.03 -12.15 22.13
CA LYS A 298 10.06 -12.09 21.03
C LYS A 298 10.59 -11.29 19.84
N GLY A 299 11.14 -10.10 20.09
CA GLY A 299 11.64 -9.21 19.05
C GLY A 299 12.87 -9.75 18.30
N ILE A 300 13.73 -10.54 18.95
CA ILE A 300 14.86 -11.18 18.28
C ILE A 300 14.36 -12.33 17.39
N ARG A 301 13.38 -13.12 17.88
CA ARG A 301 12.85 -14.28 17.14
C ARG A 301 12.22 -13.91 15.80
N ILE A 302 11.58 -12.75 15.68
CA ILE A 302 10.94 -12.33 14.42
C ILE A 302 11.95 -12.15 13.28
N TYR A 303 13.23 -11.90 13.57
CA TYR A 303 14.27 -11.75 12.55
C TYR A 303 14.99 -13.07 12.20
N LEU A 304 14.63 -14.18 12.83
CA LEU A 304 15.27 -15.48 12.58
C LEU A 304 14.52 -16.25 11.50
N LEU A 305 15.19 -16.45 10.36
CA LEU A 305 14.69 -17.30 9.28
C LEU A 305 14.88 -18.79 9.62
N PRO A 306 14.18 -19.72 8.92
CA PRO A 306 14.29 -21.15 9.20
C PRO A 306 15.75 -21.65 9.21
N GLY A 307 16.10 -22.38 10.27
CA GLY A 307 17.46 -22.91 10.47
C GLY A 307 18.47 -21.92 11.06
N GLN A 308 18.09 -20.66 11.31
CA GLN A 308 18.97 -19.66 11.92
C GLN A 308 18.84 -19.62 13.44
N THR A 309 19.93 -19.32 14.12
CA THR A 309 20.01 -19.21 15.59
C THR A 309 20.54 -17.84 16.01
N SER A 310 20.20 -17.41 17.22
CA SER A 310 20.75 -16.20 17.82
C SER A 310 21.55 -16.52 19.09
N PRO A 311 22.74 -15.95 19.31
CA PRO A 311 23.50 -16.12 20.55
C PRO A 311 22.78 -15.51 21.77
N TRP A 312 21.78 -14.66 21.53
CA TRP A 312 21.00 -13.99 22.56
C TRP A 312 19.81 -14.81 23.05
N LEU A 313 19.44 -15.90 22.36
CA LEU A 313 18.28 -16.72 22.69
C LEU A 313 18.66 -18.12 23.16
N GLU A 314 17.85 -18.68 24.06
CA GLU A 314 17.88 -20.10 24.39
C GLU A 314 17.15 -20.93 23.30
N SER A 315 17.78 -21.99 22.82
CA SER A 315 17.39 -22.79 21.64
C SER A 315 16.06 -23.57 21.77
N SER A 316 15.32 -23.47 22.89
CA SER A 316 14.24 -24.43 23.22
C SER A 316 12.80 -23.91 23.11
N ARG A 317 12.56 -22.62 22.86
CA ARG A 317 11.19 -22.10 22.74
C ARG A 317 10.71 -22.07 21.29
N LEU A 318 9.77 -22.94 20.97
CA LEU A 318 9.01 -22.90 19.71
C LEU A 318 8.16 -21.63 19.67
N VAL A 319 8.09 -20.99 18.50
CA VAL A 319 7.11 -19.92 18.26
C VAL A 319 5.72 -20.57 18.28
N PRO A 320 4.75 -20.05 19.05
CA PRO A 320 3.38 -20.56 19.00
C PRO A 320 2.87 -20.51 17.56
N GLU A 321 2.33 -21.63 17.07
CA GLU A 321 1.67 -21.64 15.76
C GLU A 321 0.45 -20.73 15.78
N SER A 322 0.24 -20.00 14.69
CA SER A 322 -0.95 -19.16 14.52
C SER A 322 -2.20 -20.05 14.54
N VAL A 323 -3.16 -19.71 15.40
CA VAL A 323 -4.40 -20.48 15.56
C VAL A 323 -5.48 -19.86 14.67
N CYS A 324 -5.99 -20.64 13.72
CA CYS A 324 -7.12 -20.25 12.88
C CYS A 324 -8.39 -20.10 13.71
N LEU A 325 -8.73 -18.86 14.11
CA LEU A 325 -9.84 -18.58 15.02
C LEU A 325 -11.22 -18.97 14.44
N MET A 326 -11.35 -18.90 13.13
CA MET A 326 -12.59 -19.22 12.41
C MET A 326 -12.65 -20.67 11.90
N GLY A 327 -11.62 -21.48 12.14
CA GLY A 327 -11.51 -22.84 11.58
C GLY A 327 -12.63 -23.79 12.00
N LYS A 328 -13.29 -23.55 13.14
CA LYS A 328 -14.45 -24.35 13.58
C LYS A 328 -15.74 -24.09 12.79
N PHE A 329 -15.80 -23.00 12.03
CA PHE A 329 -17.02 -22.55 11.32
C PHE A 329 -16.95 -22.78 9.80
N VAL A 330 -15.77 -23.10 9.28
CA VAL A 330 -15.48 -23.10 7.84
C VAL A 330 -14.97 -24.48 7.43
N PRO A 331 -15.49 -25.09 6.34
CA PRO A 331 -14.93 -26.33 5.80
C PRO A 331 -13.45 -26.18 5.43
N GLY A 332 -12.64 -27.20 5.71
CA GLY A 332 -11.18 -27.17 5.45
C GLY A 332 -10.84 -26.86 3.98
N ASP A 333 -11.58 -27.43 3.04
CA ASP A 333 -11.38 -27.20 1.60
C ASP A 333 -11.63 -25.74 1.19
N ILE A 334 -12.62 -25.09 1.82
CA ILE A 334 -12.92 -23.66 1.59
C ILE A 334 -11.80 -22.79 2.13
N LEU A 335 -11.32 -23.09 3.35
CA LEU A 335 -10.22 -22.35 3.96
C LEU A 335 -8.92 -22.51 3.14
N GLN A 336 -8.62 -23.72 2.67
CA GLN A 336 -7.47 -24.00 1.81
C GLN A 336 -7.56 -23.25 0.48
N ALA A 337 -8.73 -23.29 -0.18
CA ALA A 337 -8.94 -22.53 -1.41
C ALA A 337 -8.83 -21.02 -1.22
N ALA A 338 -9.28 -20.50 -0.06
CA ALA A 338 -9.12 -19.09 0.29
C ALA A 338 -7.64 -18.72 0.53
N LEU A 339 -6.90 -19.57 1.26
CA LEU A 339 -5.47 -19.41 1.51
C LEU A 339 -4.65 -19.38 0.21
N GLU A 340 -4.92 -20.29 -0.71
CA GLU A 340 -4.22 -20.33 -2.00
C GLU A 340 -4.47 -19.07 -2.83
N LYS A 341 -5.73 -18.64 -2.92
CA LYS A 341 -6.11 -17.41 -3.63
C LYS A 341 -5.49 -16.17 -2.97
N HIS A 342 -5.46 -16.10 -1.64
CA HIS A 342 -4.82 -15.03 -0.89
C HIS A 342 -3.31 -15.00 -1.14
N THR A 343 -2.65 -16.15 -1.01
CA THR A 343 -1.19 -16.28 -1.25
C THR A 343 -0.84 -15.89 -2.68
N ARG A 344 -1.68 -16.24 -3.66
CA ARG A 344 -1.54 -15.78 -5.05
C ARG A 344 -2.01 -14.34 -5.27
N ALA A 345 -2.35 -13.57 -4.25
CA ALA A 345 -2.84 -12.18 -4.37
C ALA A 345 -4.07 -12.01 -5.30
N GLU A 346 -4.94 -13.03 -5.36
CA GLU A 346 -6.18 -13.05 -6.15
C GLU A 346 -7.41 -12.63 -5.33
N CYS A 347 -7.24 -12.49 -4.02
CA CYS A 347 -8.23 -11.97 -3.09
C CYS A 347 -7.54 -11.22 -1.94
N PHE A 348 -8.19 -10.18 -1.40
CA PHE A 348 -7.62 -9.39 -0.28
C PHE A 348 -8.43 -9.46 1.02
N LEU A 349 -9.67 -9.95 0.99
CA LEU A 349 -10.59 -9.91 2.13
C LEU A 349 -10.97 -11.32 2.64
N VAL A 350 -11.27 -12.24 1.71
CA VAL A 350 -11.95 -13.50 2.02
C VAL A 350 -11.15 -14.39 2.99
N TYR A 351 -9.84 -14.52 2.79
CA TYR A 351 -9.00 -15.32 3.68
C TYR A 351 -8.99 -14.77 5.11
N ASN A 352 -8.81 -13.45 5.27
CA ASN A 352 -8.77 -12.83 6.60
C ASN A 352 -10.10 -12.99 7.36
N VAL A 353 -11.22 -12.96 6.64
CA VAL A 353 -12.56 -13.26 7.20
C VAL A 353 -12.64 -14.73 7.65
N LEU A 354 -12.17 -15.67 6.83
CA LEU A 354 -12.27 -17.11 7.08
C LEU A 354 -11.21 -17.68 8.02
N TYR A 355 -10.11 -16.95 8.27
CA TYR A 355 -9.01 -17.39 9.11
C TYR A 355 -9.12 -16.81 10.53
N ASP A 356 -9.03 -15.48 10.67
CA ASP A 356 -9.07 -14.79 11.98
C ASP A 356 -10.38 -14.04 12.24
N GLY A 357 -11.18 -13.81 11.20
CA GLY A 357 -12.35 -12.94 11.28
C GLY A 357 -11.99 -11.51 11.66
N VAL A 358 -10.84 -11.03 11.18
CA VAL A 358 -10.37 -9.66 11.37
C VAL A 358 -10.12 -9.06 9.99
N VAL A 359 -10.62 -7.85 9.76
CA VAL A 359 -10.34 -7.09 8.53
C VAL A 359 -10.07 -5.63 8.84
N GLU A 360 -9.25 -5.02 8.01
CA GLU A 360 -8.88 -3.62 8.11
C GLU A 360 -9.08 -2.89 6.79
N CYS A 361 -9.35 -1.60 6.88
CA CYS A 361 -9.58 -0.76 5.73
C CYS A 361 -8.95 0.61 5.97
N SER A 362 -7.91 0.93 5.20
CA SER A 362 -7.16 2.18 5.33
C SER A 362 -7.98 3.42 4.93
N ASN A 363 -7.42 4.62 5.14
CA ASN A 363 -8.03 5.90 4.80
C ASN A 363 -8.49 5.98 3.33
N THR A 364 -9.53 6.78 3.10
CA THR A 364 -10.03 7.24 1.78
C THR A 364 -10.09 8.76 1.85
N LEU A 365 -9.97 9.49 0.73
CA LEU A 365 -10.20 10.94 0.71
C LEU A 365 -11.68 11.23 0.99
N GLU A 366 -11.98 11.43 2.27
CA GLU A 366 -13.32 11.72 2.80
C GLU A 366 -13.25 13.03 3.58
N ASP A 367 -14.13 13.97 3.24
CA ASP A 367 -14.22 15.26 3.90
C ASP A 367 -15.07 15.14 5.17
N GLU A 368 -14.50 15.48 6.33
CA GLU A 368 -15.20 15.40 7.62
C GLU A 368 -16.34 16.43 7.72
N ASP A 369 -16.24 17.55 6.98
CA ASP A 369 -17.26 18.59 6.98
C ASP A 369 -18.42 18.30 6.00
N GLU A 370 -18.28 17.32 5.10
CA GLU A 370 -19.30 16.96 4.12
C GLU A 370 -20.32 16.01 4.75
N VAL A 371 -21.56 16.50 4.94
CA VAL A 371 -22.63 15.76 5.62
C VAL A 371 -23.56 15.03 4.65
N GLU A 372 -23.50 15.31 3.35
CA GLU A 372 -24.38 14.70 2.36
C GLU A 372 -23.97 13.27 1.98
N LEU A 373 -22.69 12.94 2.11
CA LEU A 373 -22.13 11.64 1.77
C LEU A 373 -21.71 10.90 3.04
N PRO A 374 -22.31 9.73 3.34
CA PRO A 374 -21.86 8.93 4.47
C PRO A 374 -20.45 8.40 4.20
N PRO A 375 -19.64 8.20 5.25
CA PRO A 375 -18.32 7.62 5.08
C PRO A 375 -18.37 6.23 4.45
N GLN A 376 -17.35 5.86 3.69
CA GLN A 376 -17.26 4.61 2.93
C GLN A 376 -17.50 3.37 3.82
N ALA A 377 -16.99 3.42 5.06
CA ALA A 377 -17.13 2.33 6.03
C ALA A 377 -18.60 2.10 6.39
N VAL A 378 -19.39 3.17 6.46
CA VAL A 378 -20.83 3.14 6.76
C VAL A 378 -21.61 2.78 5.51
N LEU A 379 -21.33 3.45 4.38
CA LEU A 379 -22.05 3.25 3.11
C LEU A 379 -21.99 1.79 2.64
N TYR A 380 -20.82 1.15 2.73
CA TYR A 380 -20.63 -0.23 2.29
C TYR A 380 -20.78 -1.28 3.40
N LEU A 381 -21.19 -0.90 4.62
CA LEU A 381 -21.43 -1.86 5.71
C LEU A 381 -22.44 -2.95 5.29
N PRO A 382 -23.59 -2.65 4.65
CA PRO A 382 -24.54 -3.68 4.24
C PRO A 382 -23.95 -4.69 3.25
N VAL A 383 -23.05 -4.25 2.36
CA VAL A 383 -22.35 -5.14 1.42
C VAL A 383 -21.44 -6.10 2.19
N ARG A 384 -20.67 -5.60 3.15
CA ARG A 384 -19.78 -6.43 3.97
C ARG A 384 -20.54 -7.43 4.84
N GLU A 385 -21.63 -6.99 5.47
CA GLU A 385 -22.50 -7.87 6.25
C GLU A 385 -23.00 -9.07 5.42
N ARG A 386 -23.35 -8.85 4.15
CA ARG A 386 -23.79 -9.92 3.23
C ARG A 386 -22.64 -10.75 2.68
N ILE A 387 -21.46 -10.17 2.44
CA ILE A 387 -20.25 -10.94 2.13
C ILE A 387 -19.94 -11.89 3.30
N TYR A 388 -20.01 -11.42 4.55
CA TYR A 388 -19.83 -12.28 5.71
C TYR A 388 -20.94 -13.32 5.83
N GLY A 389 -22.18 -12.97 5.51
CA GLY A 389 -23.30 -13.92 5.45
C GLY A 389 -23.20 -14.99 4.36
N LEU A 390 -22.41 -14.73 3.32
CA LEU A 390 -22.01 -15.77 2.35
C LEU A 390 -20.98 -16.71 2.94
N LEU A 391 -19.99 -16.17 3.65
CA LEU A 391 -18.77 -16.86 4.06
C LEU A 391 -18.88 -17.59 5.40
N LEU A 392 -19.74 -17.11 6.29
CA LEU A 392 -19.81 -17.53 7.69
C LEU A 392 -21.24 -17.93 8.08
N PRO A 393 -21.41 -18.82 9.09
CA PRO A 393 -22.73 -19.20 9.59
C PRO A 393 -23.55 -18.02 10.10
N LEU A 394 -24.83 -17.99 9.76
CA LEU A 394 -25.79 -16.97 10.22
C LEU A 394 -26.39 -17.27 11.60
N GLN A 395 -26.44 -18.55 11.96
CA GLN A 395 -27.04 -19.01 13.22
C GLN A 395 -25.97 -19.12 14.31
N PRO A 396 -26.34 -18.89 15.58
CA PRO A 396 -25.43 -19.09 16.69
C PRO A 396 -24.98 -20.56 16.78
N ASP A 397 -23.76 -20.77 17.29
CA ASP A 397 -23.27 -22.12 17.54
C ASP A 397 -24.01 -22.79 18.72
N CYS A 398 -23.68 -24.05 19.02
CA CYS A 398 -24.30 -24.79 20.11
C CYS A 398 -24.14 -24.12 21.50
N SER A 399 -23.23 -23.14 21.63
CA SER A 399 -23.02 -22.35 22.85
C SER A 399 -23.83 -21.04 22.87
N GLY A 400 -24.62 -20.78 21.84
CA GLY A 400 -25.40 -19.55 21.69
C GLY A 400 -24.59 -18.36 21.17
N GLN A 401 -23.33 -18.55 20.79
CA GLN A 401 -22.46 -17.47 20.34
C GLN A 401 -22.64 -17.22 18.84
N THR A 402 -22.97 -15.97 18.48
CA THR A 402 -23.04 -15.54 17.07
C THR A 402 -21.65 -15.19 16.55
N VAL A 403 -21.32 -15.68 15.35
CA VAL A 403 -20.07 -15.33 14.65
C VAL A 403 -20.07 -13.83 14.36
N SER A 404 -18.93 -13.17 14.57
CA SER A 404 -18.74 -11.76 14.21
C SER A 404 -17.35 -11.53 13.63
N VAL A 405 -17.27 -10.62 12.67
CA VAL A 405 -16.02 -10.14 12.08
C VAL A 405 -15.63 -8.84 12.77
N LYS A 406 -14.36 -8.71 13.14
CA LYS A 406 -13.79 -7.51 13.77
C LYS A 406 -13.25 -6.58 12.68
N GLU A 407 -13.85 -5.41 12.54
CA GLU A 407 -13.48 -4.41 11.53
C GLU A 407 -12.66 -3.25 12.12
N TRP A 408 -11.47 -3.01 11.57
CA TRP A 408 -10.62 -1.83 11.81
C TRP A 408 -10.70 -0.87 10.62
N PHE A 409 -11.84 -0.20 10.48
CA PHE A 409 -12.14 0.61 9.31
C PHE A 409 -11.92 2.09 9.60
N VAL A 410 -11.01 2.71 8.87
CA VAL A 410 -10.70 4.13 9.02
C VAL A 410 -11.74 4.96 8.27
N PHE A 411 -12.31 5.94 8.96
CA PHE A 411 -13.19 6.98 8.41
C PHE A 411 -13.16 8.21 9.33
N PRO A 412 -13.62 9.40 8.87
CA PRO A 412 -13.69 10.60 9.72
C PRO A 412 -14.47 10.36 11.02
N GLY A 413 -13.96 10.88 12.13
CA GLY A 413 -14.54 10.67 13.46
C GLY A 413 -14.31 9.31 14.15
N ASN A 414 -13.78 8.28 13.47
CA ASN A 414 -13.50 6.99 14.12
C ASN A 414 -12.18 7.02 14.92
N PRO A 415 -12.19 6.85 16.27
CA PRO A 415 -10.97 6.88 17.06
C PRO A 415 -10.15 5.58 17.00
N LEU A 416 -10.68 4.49 16.41
CA LEU A 416 -10.01 3.20 16.30
C LEU A 416 -9.44 2.69 17.64
N LYS A 417 -10.22 2.82 18.72
CA LYS A 417 -9.84 2.28 20.04
C LYS A 417 -10.08 0.78 20.13
N GLU A 418 -11.17 0.32 19.53
CA GLU A 418 -11.58 -1.08 19.46
C GLU A 418 -12.16 -1.37 18.07
N PRO A 419 -12.12 -2.63 17.60
CA PRO A 419 -12.73 -2.98 16.33
C PRO A 419 -14.25 -2.95 16.43
N THR A 420 -14.91 -2.50 15.36
CA THR A 420 -16.35 -2.67 15.21
C THR A 420 -16.67 -4.14 14.96
N ARG A 421 -17.59 -4.72 15.73
CA ARG A 421 -18.04 -6.10 15.53
C ARG A 421 -19.21 -6.12 14.57
N VAL A 422 -19.02 -6.76 13.43
CA VAL A 422 -20.03 -6.87 12.38
C VAL A 422 -20.52 -8.32 12.30
N THR A 423 -21.82 -8.50 12.43
CA THR A 423 -22.46 -9.82 12.34
C THR A 423 -22.82 -10.14 10.89
N PRO A 424 -22.59 -11.38 10.42
CA PRO A 424 -23.08 -11.86 9.13
C PRO A 424 -24.58 -11.64 8.95
N LYS A 425 -25.03 -11.19 7.77
CA LYS A 425 -26.45 -11.04 7.43
C LYS A 425 -26.84 -11.90 6.22
N PRO A 426 -28.04 -12.49 6.21
CA PRO A 426 -28.53 -13.22 5.06
C PRO A 426 -28.62 -12.33 3.82
N LEU A 427 -28.51 -12.95 2.66
CA LEU A 427 -28.91 -12.34 1.41
C LEU A 427 -30.44 -12.33 1.30
N ASN A 428 -30.99 -11.38 0.57
CA ASN A 428 -32.43 -11.13 0.55
C ASN A 428 -33.19 -12.18 -0.27
N ASN A 429 -32.60 -12.70 -1.35
CA ASN A 429 -33.28 -13.54 -2.33
C ASN A 429 -32.84 -15.00 -2.29
N LEU A 430 -31.80 -15.34 -1.51
CA LEU A 430 -31.30 -16.70 -1.37
C LEU A 430 -32.18 -17.53 -0.40
N LYS A 431 -32.75 -18.64 -0.88
CA LYS A 431 -33.56 -19.54 -0.05
C LYS A 431 -32.66 -20.53 0.71
N GLY A 432 -32.22 -20.13 1.90
CA GLY A 432 -31.40 -20.95 2.80
C GLY A 432 -29.91 -20.59 2.76
N PRO A 433 -29.06 -21.26 3.57
CA PRO A 433 -27.64 -20.98 3.62
C PRO A 433 -26.97 -21.32 2.26
N PRO A 434 -26.05 -20.48 1.77
CA PRO A 434 -25.36 -20.73 0.50
C PRO A 434 -24.49 -21.98 0.60
N ASP A 435 -24.58 -22.84 -0.41
CA ASP A 435 -23.62 -23.94 -0.59
C ASP A 435 -22.33 -23.37 -1.20
N LEU A 436 -21.39 -22.97 -0.34
CA LEU A 436 -20.10 -22.44 -0.77
C LEU A 436 -19.28 -23.45 -1.57
N MET A 437 -19.41 -24.76 -1.29
CA MET A 437 -18.70 -25.78 -2.05
C MET A 437 -19.21 -25.81 -3.50
N ALA A 438 -20.53 -25.81 -3.69
CA ALA A 438 -21.12 -25.69 -5.01
C ALA A 438 -20.73 -24.37 -5.68
N LEU A 439 -20.80 -23.24 -4.94
CA LEU A 439 -20.54 -21.91 -5.48
C LEU A 439 -19.10 -21.73 -5.95
N TRP A 440 -18.11 -22.33 -5.28
CA TRP A 440 -16.68 -22.11 -5.57
C TRP A 440 -16.06 -23.18 -6.47
N PHE A 441 -16.55 -24.42 -6.45
CA PHE A 441 -15.89 -25.54 -7.12
C PHE A 441 -16.65 -26.09 -8.33
N ARG A 442 -17.95 -25.79 -8.50
CA ARG A 442 -18.66 -26.13 -9.72
C ARG A 442 -18.30 -25.18 -10.86
N THR A 443 -18.39 -25.69 -12.09
CA THR A 443 -18.03 -24.95 -13.31
C THR A 443 -19.13 -24.97 -14.38
N ASP A 444 -20.28 -25.59 -14.10
CA ASP A 444 -21.39 -25.67 -15.04
C ASP A 444 -22.07 -24.31 -15.29
N PRO A 445 -22.69 -24.07 -16.46
CA PRO A 445 -23.28 -22.77 -16.78
C PRO A 445 -24.37 -22.30 -15.81
N GLU A 446 -25.09 -23.23 -15.18
CA GLU A 446 -26.12 -22.92 -14.18
C GLU A 446 -25.50 -22.25 -12.95
N VAL A 447 -24.35 -22.73 -12.48
CA VAL A 447 -23.65 -22.10 -11.36
C VAL A 447 -23.25 -20.66 -11.69
N LYS A 448 -22.85 -20.34 -12.93
CA LYS A 448 -22.48 -18.97 -13.32
C LYS A 448 -23.64 -17.98 -13.18
N ALA A 449 -24.86 -18.40 -13.51
CA ALA A 449 -26.05 -17.60 -13.29
C ALA A 449 -26.29 -17.34 -11.80
N VAL A 450 -26.17 -18.39 -10.96
CA VAL A 450 -26.29 -18.29 -9.51
C VAL A 450 -25.21 -17.40 -8.89
N GLN A 451 -23.96 -17.54 -9.32
CA GLN A 451 -22.84 -16.69 -8.88
C GLN A 451 -23.12 -15.21 -9.20
N THR A 452 -23.62 -14.93 -10.40
CA THR A 452 -23.94 -13.58 -10.84
C THR A 452 -25.10 -12.98 -10.05
N SER A 453 -26.20 -13.72 -9.90
CA SER A 453 -27.36 -13.25 -9.14
C SER A 453 -27.03 -13.07 -7.65
N THR A 454 -26.17 -13.94 -7.10
CA THR A 454 -25.68 -13.83 -5.71
C THR A 454 -24.85 -12.57 -5.52
N LEU A 455 -23.95 -12.25 -6.45
CA LEU A 455 -23.18 -11.01 -6.41
C LEU A 455 -24.10 -9.78 -6.43
N LEU A 456 -25.11 -9.76 -7.29
CA LEU A 456 -26.07 -8.66 -7.34
C LEU A 456 -26.89 -8.57 -6.04
N ASP A 457 -27.27 -9.70 -5.44
CA ASP A 457 -27.99 -9.73 -4.16
C ASP A 457 -27.14 -9.22 -2.98
N VAL A 458 -25.80 -9.38 -3.02
CA VAL A 458 -24.88 -8.73 -2.05
C VAL A 458 -25.02 -7.21 -2.08
N PHE A 459 -25.25 -6.62 -3.25
CA PHE A 459 -25.52 -5.19 -3.41
C PHE A 459 -27.00 -4.83 -3.30
N ASP A 460 -27.89 -5.79 -3.00
CA ASP A 460 -29.35 -5.62 -3.01
C ASP A 460 -29.90 -5.16 -4.37
N LEU A 461 -29.33 -5.72 -5.45
CA LEU A 461 -29.63 -5.41 -6.85
C LEU A 461 -30.13 -6.64 -7.63
N TYR A 462 -30.58 -7.69 -6.95
CA TYR A 462 -31.06 -8.93 -7.57
C TYR A 462 -32.13 -8.68 -8.66
N GLU A 463 -33.01 -7.71 -8.44
CA GLU A 463 -34.08 -7.33 -9.38
C GLU A 463 -33.60 -6.79 -10.73
N PHE A 464 -32.34 -6.37 -10.82
CA PHE A 464 -31.73 -5.81 -12.04
C PHE A 464 -30.94 -6.85 -12.86
N THR A 465 -31.03 -8.12 -12.50
CA THR A 465 -30.24 -9.19 -13.13
C THR A 465 -30.45 -9.26 -14.65
N GLU A 466 -31.68 -9.14 -15.15
CA GLU A 466 -31.95 -9.23 -16.59
C GLU A 466 -31.52 -8.00 -17.38
N GLU A 467 -31.62 -6.80 -16.79
CA GLU A 467 -31.16 -5.56 -17.41
C GLU A 467 -29.64 -5.54 -17.53
N LEU A 468 -28.93 -6.00 -16.50
CA LEU A 468 -27.47 -6.00 -16.45
C LEU A 468 -26.84 -6.98 -17.45
N LYS A 469 -27.52 -8.06 -17.83
CA LYS A 469 -27.05 -9.01 -18.86
C LYS A 469 -26.78 -8.37 -20.23
N ARG A 470 -27.30 -7.17 -20.49
CA ARG A 470 -27.12 -6.43 -21.76
C ARG A 470 -25.76 -5.74 -21.87
N PHE A 471 -25.05 -5.62 -20.76
CA PHE A 471 -23.78 -4.91 -20.67
C PHE A 471 -22.63 -5.89 -20.47
N ASP A 472 -21.42 -5.46 -20.81
CA ASP A 472 -20.23 -6.23 -20.50
C ASP A 472 -19.79 -6.06 -19.05
N SER A 473 -18.86 -6.92 -18.60
CA SER A 473 -18.44 -6.98 -17.20
C SER A 473 -17.94 -5.64 -16.62
N PRO A 474 -17.14 -4.81 -17.34
CA PRO A 474 -16.75 -3.50 -16.83
C PRO A 474 -17.93 -2.55 -16.61
N LEU A 475 -18.90 -2.50 -17.53
CA LEU A 475 -20.07 -1.65 -17.34
C LEU A 475 -21.02 -2.20 -16.27
N ILE A 476 -21.18 -3.52 -16.16
CA ILE A 476 -21.93 -4.13 -15.05
C ILE A 476 -21.32 -3.71 -13.71
N ALA A 477 -19.98 -3.72 -13.60
CA ALA A 477 -19.28 -3.30 -12.39
C ALA A 477 -19.62 -1.84 -12.00
N VAL A 478 -19.51 -0.93 -12.98
CA VAL A 478 -19.85 0.49 -12.78
C VAL A 478 -21.33 0.63 -12.42
N MET A 479 -22.23 0.04 -13.19
CA MET A 479 -23.68 0.16 -12.97
C MET A 479 -24.11 -0.40 -11.63
N CYS A 480 -23.55 -1.54 -11.21
CA CYS A 480 -23.78 -2.13 -9.89
C CYS A 480 -23.40 -1.14 -8.79
N LEU A 481 -22.18 -0.59 -8.84
CA LEU A 481 -21.70 0.35 -7.82
C LEU A 481 -22.45 1.68 -7.85
N VAL A 482 -22.67 2.28 -9.01
CA VAL A 482 -23.39 3.56 -9.12
C VAL A 482 -24.83 3.42 -8.64
N THR A 483 -25.51 2.34 -9.02
CA THR A 483 -26.89 2.08 -8.56
C THR A 483 -26.92 1.87 -7.05
N TYR A 484 -25.98 1.09 -6.51
CA TYR A 484 -25.87 0.90 -5.06
C TYR A 484 -25.61 2.22 -4.33
N ILE A 485 -24.62 3.00 -4.77
CA ILE A 485 -24.29 4.30 -4.18
C ILE A 485 -25.51 5.23 -4.25
N ALA A 486 -26.21 5.29 -5.39
CA ALA A 486 -27.39 6.14 -5.56
C ALA A 486 -28.55 5.75 -4.63
N ILE A 487 -28.72 4.46 -4.33
CA ILE A 487 -29.74 3.98 -3.38
C ILE A 487 -29.34 4.29 -1.93
N GLN A 488 -28.08 4.09 -1.57
CA GLN A 488 -27.60 4.25 -0.19
C GLN A 488 -27.32 5.72 0.18
N ALA A 489 -26.73 6.49 -0.73
CA ALA A 489 -26.43 7.91 -0.56
C ALA A 489 -27.62 8.76 -1.01
N ARG A 490 -28.53 9.05 -0.08
CA ARG A 490 -29.80 9.77 -0.34
C ARG A 490 -29.66 11.17 -0.95
N GLN A 491 -28.47 11.77 -0.90
CA GLN A 491 -28.18 13.11 -1.42
C GLN A 491 -27.38 13.09 -2.73
N LEU A 492 -27.29 11.94 -3.40
CA LEU A 492 -26.73 11.88 -4.74
C LEU A 492 -27.69 12.54 -5.74
N SER A 493 -27.15 13.37 -6.63
CA SER A 493 -27.89 14.09 -7.67
C SER A 493 -27.84 13.35 -9.01
N LEU A 494 -28.72 13.73 -9.95
CA LEU A 494 -28.69 13.17 -11.30
C LEU A 494 -27.37 13.48 -12.01
N GLU A 495 -26.82 14.67 -11.76
CA GLU A 495 -25.54 15.11 -12.31
C GLU A 495 -24.36 14.29 -11.77
N ASP A 496 -24.37 13.92 -10.48
CA ASP A 496 -23.36 13.02 -9.90
C ASP A 496 -23.41 11.64 -10.60
N VAL A 497 -24.62 11.12 -10.89
CA VAL A 497 -24.82 9.83 -11.58
C VAL A 497 -24.39 9.91 -13.04
N ASP A 498 -24.80 10.97 -13.75
CA ASP A 498 -24.41 11.22 -15.15
C ASP A 498 -22.89 11.32 -15.27
N ALA A 499 -22.21 11.92 -14.29
CA ALA A 499 -20.74 11.99 -14.26
C ALA A 499 -20.09 10.60 -14.20
N TYR A 500 -20.53 9.71 -13.30
CA TYR A 500 -20.00 8.35 -13.23
C TYR A 500 -20.21 7.56 -14.52
N LEU A 501 -21.44 7.60 -15.06
CA LEU A 501 -21.80 6.84 -16.26
C LEU A 501 -21.05 7.38 -17.49
N SER A 502 -20.95 8.70 -17.64
CA SER A 502 -20.26 9.32 -18.76
C SER A 502 -18.78 8.99 -18.76
N GLN A 503 -18.13 9.03 -17.59
CA GLN A 503 -16.73 8.65 -17.47
C GLN A 503 -16.52 7.18 -17.84
N ALA A 504 -17.41 6.27 -17.39
CA ALA A 504 -17.27 4.83 -17.63
C ALA A 504 -17.41 4.45 -19.10
N VAL A 505 -18.17 5.22 -19.88
CA VAL A 505 -18.22 5.08 -21.34
C VAL A 505 -16.95 5.65 -21.96
N CYS A 506 -16.57 6.88 -21.61
CA CYS A 506 -15.45 7.59 -22.23
C CYS A 506 -14.08 6.95 -21.95
N VAL A 507 -13.85 6.39 -20.76
CA VAL A 507 -12.54 5.79 -20.38
C VAL A 507 -12.14 4.64 -21.30
N ARG A 508 -13.13 4.01 -21.94
CA ARG A 508 -12.93 2.88 -22.85
C ARG A 508 -12.63 3.30 -24.29
N LEU A 509 -12.96 4.54 -24.63
CA LEU A 509 -12.82 5.10 -25.97
C LEU A 509 -11.56 5.95 -26.12
N LYS A 510 -11.07 6.51 -25.00
CA LYS A 510 -9.87 7.37 -25.00
C LYS A 510 -8.58 6.54 -24.96
N SER A 511 -7.65 6.91 -25.83
CA SER A 511 -6.27 6.44 -25.82
C SER A 511 -5.47 7.09 -24.69
N PHE A 512 -4.33 6.49 -24.32
CA PHE A 512 -3.44 7.04 -23.31
C PHE A 512 -2.99 8.49 -23.62
N GLY A 513 -2.70 8.80 -24.88
CA GLY A 513 -2.30 10.14 -25.30
C GLY A 513 -3.42 11.17 -25.13
N GLU A 514 -4.68 10.80 -25.38
CA GLU A 514 -5.85 11.66 -25.12
C GLU A 514 -6.07 11.85 -23.61
N MET A 515 -5.87 10.80 -22.82
CA MET A 515 -5.97 10.87 -21.35
C MET A 515 -4.95 11.82 -20.75
N GLN A 516 -3.72 11.86 -21.28
CA GLN A 516 -2.67 12.80 -20.83
C GLN A 516 -2.98 14.28 -21.14
N GLN A 517 -3.89 14.55 -22.07
CA GLN A 517 -4.30 15.91 -22.42
C GLN A 517 -5.45 16.43 -21.57
N LEU A 518 -6.07 15.58 -20.75
CA LEU A 518 -7.13 15.98 -19.84
C LEU A 518 -6.61 16.97 -18.81
N TRP A 519 -7.43 17.96 -18.50
CA TRP A 519 -7.22 18.90 -17.42
C TRP A 519 -8.57 19.37 -16.89
N THR A 520 -8.60 19.83 -15.64
CA THR A 520 -9.80 20.40 -15.03
C THR A 520 -9.52 21.83 -14.58
N PRO A 521 -10.43 22.80 -14.83
CA PRO A 521 -10.21 24.21 -14.47
C PRO A 521 -10.25 24.48 -12.97
N VAL A 522 -10.86 23.57 -12.22
CA VAL A 522 -10.98 23.62 -10.77
C VAL A 522 -10.97 22.19 -10.24
N VAL A 523 -10.47 22.01 -9.02
CA VAL A 523 -10.64 20.80 -8.25
C VAL A 523 -11.82 21.01 -7.30
N ASP A 524 -12.94 20.37 -7.58
CA ASP A 524 -14.12 20.34 -6.72
C ASP A 524 -13.96 19.31 -5.58
N PRO A 525 -14.21 19.67 -4.31
CA PRO A 525 -14.04 18.77 -3.18
C PRO A 525 -15.02 17.59 -3.21
N ARG A 526 -16.27 17.80 -3.66
CA ARG A 526 -17.24 16.70 -3.75
C ARG A 526 -16.85 15.72 -4.85
N ALA A 527 -16.35 16.19 -5.99
CA ALA A 527 -15.84 15.31 -7.04
C ALA A 527 -14.68 14.44 -6.55
N VAL A 528 -13.76 15.00 -5.74
CA VAL A 528 -12.66 14.25 -5.10
C VAL A 528 -13.20 13.13 -4.19
N GLN A 529 -14.18 13.46 -3.34
CA GLN A 529 -14.78 12.50 -2.42
C GLN A 529 -15.57 11.40 -3.15
N LEU A 530 -16.35 11.76 -4.18
CA LEU A 530 -17.10 10.82 -5.01
C LEU A 530 -16.17 9.84 -5.75
N GLY A 531 -15.14 10.35 -6.43
CA GLY A 531 -14.17 9.48 -7.11
C GLY A 531 -13.49 8.50 -6.15
N SER A 532 -13.13 8.98 -4.96
CA SER A 532 -12.51 8.15 -3.91
C SER A 532 -13.46 7.12 -3.32
N LEU A 533 -14.74 7.46 -3.17
CA LEU A 533 -15.81 6.55 -2.72
C LEU A 533 -16.06 5.45 -3.74
N PHE A 534 -16.15 5.78 -5.03
CA PHE A 534 -16.37 4.79 -6.10
C PHE A 534 -15.22 3.78 -6.18
N VAL A 535 -13.98 4.26 -6.17
CA VAL A 535 -12.78 3.41 -6.21
C VAL A 535 -12.70 2.51 -4.98
N ARG A 536 -13.11 3.02 -3.81
CA ARG A 536 -13.29 2.17 -2.62
C ARG A 536 -14.37 1.11 -2.85
N GLY A 537 -15.49 1.48 -3.47
CA GLY A 537 -16.54 0.55 -3.89
C GLY A 537 -16.04 -0.59 -4.78
N LEU A 538 -15.13 -0.30 -5.72
CA LEU A 538 -14.50 -1.34 -6.55
C LEU A 538 -13.79 -2.41 -5.70
N THR A 539 -13.17 -2.03 -4.58
CA THR A 539 -12.55 -3.01 -3.67
C THR A 539 -13.60 -3.96 -3.05
N TYR A 540 -14.79 -3.46 -2.70
CA TYR A 540 -15.87 -4.32 -2.19
C TYR A 540 -16.53 -5.15 -3.28
N LEU A 541 -16.63 -4.62 -4.51
CA LEU A 541 -17.11 -5.38 -5.66
C LEU A 541 -16.21 -6.59 -5.96
N ILE A 542 -14.89 -6.42 -5.95
CA ILE A 542 -13.97 -7.54 -6.20
C ILE A 542 -13.92 -8.52 -5.02
N ALA A 543 -14.15 -8.05 -3.78
CA ALA A 543 -14.31 -8.92 -2.62
C ALA A 543 -15.59 -9.77 -2.74
N ALA A 544 -16.71 -9.15 -3.14
CA ALA A 544 -17.96 -9.84 -3.43
C ALA A 544 -17.80 -10.82 -4.59
N ASN A 545 -17.12 -10.44 -5.68
CA ASN A 545 -16.79 -11.31 -6.80
C ASN A 545 -16.02 -12.56 -6.33
N SER A 546 -15.04 -12.38 -5.44
CA SER A 546 -14.27 -13.48 -4.87
C SER A 546 -15.14 -14.40 -4.00
N ALA A 547 -15.96 -13.81 -3.11
CA ALA A 547 -16.86 -14.55 -2.22
C ALA A 547 -17.94 -15.34 -3.00
N CYS A 548 -18.36 -14.82 -4.16
CA CYS A 548 -19.35 -15.44 -5.03
C CYS A 548 -18.75 -16.46 -6.02
N GLY A 549 -17.48 -16.85 -5.92
CA GLY A 549 -16.88 -17.83 -6.84
C GLY A 549 -16.48 -17.28 -8.21
N PHE A 550 -16.19 -15.98 -8.30
CA PHE A 550 -15.75 -15.27 -9.52
C PHE A 550 -16.75 -15.38 -10.70
N PRO A 551 -17.98 -14.86 -10.55
CA PRO A 551 -18.90 -14.73 -11.69
C PRO A 551 -18.28 -13.92 -12.85
N PHE A 552 -17.46 -12.91 -12.53
CA PHE A 552 -16.76 -12.09 -13.52
C PHE A 552 -15.24 -12.32 -13.49
N PRO A 553 -14.57 -12.31 -14.65
CA PRO A 553 -13.11 -12.28 -14.69
C PRO A 553 -12.57 -11.06 -13.94
N MET A 554 -11.59 -11.27 -13.07
CA MET A 554 -11.10 -10.20 -12.19
C MET A 554 -10.55 -9.00 -12.98
N GLY A 555 -9.84 -9.24 -14.09
CA GLY A 555 -9.27 -8.19 -14.94
C GLY A 555 -10.29 -7.21 -15.52
N GLU A 556 -11.55 -7.65 -15.70
CA GLU A 556 -12.63 -6.81 -16.23
C GLU A 556 -13.22 -5.86 -15.17
N LEU A 557 -12.99 -6.14 -13.89
CA LEU A 557 -13.48 -5.32 -12.77
C LEU A 557 -12.48 -4.25 -12.33
N MET A 558 -11.33 -4.17 -13.01
CA MET A 558 -10.22 -3.35 -12.56
C MET A 558 -10.42 -1.85 -12.87
N PRO A 559 -9.85 -0.95 -12.06
CA PRO A 559 -10.02 0.49 -12.26
C PRO A 559 -9.62 0.97 -13.66
N TRP A 560 -8.53 0.47 -14.24
CA TRP A 560 -8.10 0.85 -15.60
C TRP A 560 -9.08 0.46 -16.73
N LYS A 561 -10.16 -0.28 -16.42
CA LYS A 561 -11.28 -0.57 -17.33
C LYS A 561 -12.57 0.16 -16.98
N THR A 562 -12.69 0.70 -15.76
CA THR A 562 -13.98 1.13 -15.17
C THR A 562 -13.97 2.58 -14.68
N PHE A 563 -12.81 3.09 -14.27
CA PHE A 563 -12.65 4.39 -13.62
C PHE A 563 -11.35 5.10 -14.04
N ASP A 564 -11.43 6.39 -14.31
CA ASP A 564 -10.26 7.27 -14.33
C ASP A 564 -10.60 8.60 -13.66
N GLY A 565 -9.74 9.03 -12.74
CA GLY A 565 -10.06 10.09 -11.81
C GLY A 565 -10.20 11.46 -12.45
N LEU A 566 -9.26 11.83 -13.32
CA LEU A 566 -9.30 13.16 -13.95
C LEU A 566 -10.42 13.24 -14.98
N LEU A 567 -10.66 12.14 -15.71
CA LEU A 567 -11.81 12.03 -16.61
C LEU A 567 -13.14 12.14 -15.86
N PHE A 568 -13.30 11.41 -14.75
CA PHE A 568 -14.47 11.52 -13.89
C PHE A 568 -14.70 12.96 -13.43
N HIS A 569 -13.65 13.62 -12.93
CA HIS A 569 -13.74 14.99 -12.43
C HIS A 569 -14.11 15.97 -13.55
N SER A 570 -13.58 15.79 -14.76
CA SER A 570 -14.00 16.59 -15.93
C SER A 570 -15.48 16.39 -16.25
N LYS A 571 -15.96 15.14 -16.30
CA LYS A 571 -17.38 14.83 -16.57
C LYS A 571 -18.30 15.33 -15.46
N TYR A 572 -17.83 15.34 -14.21
CA TYR A 572 -18.51 15.93 -13.08
C TYR A 572 -18.76 17.43 -13.30
N LEU A 573 -17.71 18.21 -13.60
CA LEU A 573 -17.84 19.64 -13.83
C LEU A 573 -18.77 19.95 -15.02
N GLN A 574 -18.68 19.16 -16.09
CA GLN A 574 -19.57 19.28 -17.24
C GLN A 574 -21.03 19.01 -16.84
N ALA A 575 -21.30 17.92 -16.11
CA ALA A 575 -22.67 17.54 -15.72
C ALA A 575 -23.30 18.60 -14.84
N HIS A 576 -22.57 19.12 -13.85
CA HIS A 576 -23.07 20.17 -12.95
C HIS A 576 -23.13 21.56 -13.58
N SER A 577 -22.53 21.78 -14.76
CA SER A 577 -22.69 23.02 -15.55
C SER A 577 -24.01 23.10 -16.33
N GLY A 578 -24.75 21.98 -16.44
CA GLY A 578 -25.95 21.87 -17.27
C GLY A 578 -25.66 21.50 -18.74
N CYS A 579 -24.50 20.91 -18.99
CA CYS A 579 -24.10 20.37 -20.29
C CYS A 579 -25.14 19.34 -20.80
N PRO A 580 -25.54 19.37 -22.08
CA PRO A 580 -26.40 18.35 -22.68
C PRO A 580 -25.83 16.94 -22.54
N LYS A 581 -26.69 15.92 -22.45
CA LYS A 581 -26.25 14.54 -22.22
C LYS A 581 -25.44 13.98 -23.39
N GLU A 582 -25.74 14.41 -24.61
CA GLU A 582 -25.03 14.03 -25.83
C GLU A 582 -23.57 14.51 -25.78
N GLU A 583 -23.33 15.69 -25.21
CA GLU A 583 -22.00 16.28 -25.01
C GLU A 583 -21.25 15.61 -23.84
N LEU A 584 -21.97 15.22 -22.77
CA LEU A 584 -21.40 14.48 -21.65
C LEU A 584 -20.90 13.09 -22.05
N LEU A 585 -21.70 12.36 -22.82
CA LEU A 585 -21.47 10.96 -23.13
C LEU A 585 -20.59 10.73 -24.36
N GLU A 586 -20.22 11.79 -25.10
CA GLU A 586 -19.57 11.63 -26.43
C GLU A 586 -20.35 10.60 -27.31
N GLY A 587 -21.68 10.48 -27.09
CA GLY A 587 -22.52 9.33 -27.50
C GLY A 587 -23.81 9.22 -26.66
N ASN A 588 -24.63 8.16 -26.79
CA ASN A 588 -25.93 8.04 -26.08
C ASN A 588 -26.03 6.77 -25.21
N LEU A 589 -26.34 6.92 -23.90
CA LEU A 589 -26.83 5.87 -22.98
C LEU A 589 -27.24 6.47 -21.62
N VAL A 590 -28.49 6.24 -21.16
CA VAL A 590 -28.96 6.57 -19.79
C VAL A 590 -29.88 5.46 -19.26
N LEU A 591 -29.78 5.15 -17.97
CA LEU A 591 -30.42 4.02 -17.28
C LEU A 591 -31.72 4.37 -16.53
N GLU A 592 -32.74 3.53 -16.73
CA GLU A 592 -34.10 3.59 -16.15
C GLU A 592 -34.20 2.99 -14.72
N ALA A 593 -33.08 2.52 -14.14
CA ALA A 593 -33.08 1.69 -12.93
C ALA A 593 -33.52 2.40 -11.64
N CYS A 594 -33.16 3.66 -11.44
CA CYS A 594 -33.41 4.38 -10.18
C CYS A 594 -34.90 4.69 -9.92
N ARG A 595 -35.76 4.71 -10.96
CA ARG A 595 -37.19 5.03 -10.80
C ARG A 595 -37.99 3.92 -10.09
N ARG A 596 -37.55 2.65 -10.17
CA ARG A 596 -38.35 1.50 -9.71
C ARG A 596 -38.40 1.32 -8.19
N ARG A 597 -37.39 1.78 -7.45
CA ARG A 597 -37.36 1.70 -5.97
C ARG A 597 -37.96 2.91 -5.25
N GLY A 598 -38.58 3.84 -5.97
CA GLY A 598 -39.21 5.02 -5.37
C GLY A 598 -38.20 5.94 -4.65
N VAL A 599 -36.91 5.86 -4.99
CA VAL A 599 -35.89 6.82 -4.54
C VAL A 599 -35.79 7.90 -5.61
N PRO A 600 -36.40 9.08 -5.41
CA PRO A 600 -36.31 10.15 -6.40
C PRO A 600 -34.90 10.74 -6.36
N ILE A 601 -34.10 10.47 -7.40
CA ILE A 601 -32.87 11.21 -7.64
C ILE A 601 -33.26 12.53 -8.30
N HIS A 602 -33.00 13.63 -7.61
CA HIS A 602 -33.35 14.96 -8.08
C HIS A 602 -32.16 15.60 -8.80
N SER A 603 -32.45 16.34 -9.88
CA SER A 603 -31.47 17.25 -10.48
C SER A 603 -31.12 18.34 -9.46
N ARG A 604 -29.83 18.49 -9.19
CA ARG A 604 -29.29 19.49 -8.26
C ARG A 604 -27.96 20.00 -8.82
N PRO A 605 -27.99 20.75 -9.95
CA PRO A 605 -26.76 21.26 -10.55
C PRO A 605 -26.04 22.17 -9.56
N ARG A 606 -24.77 21.87 -9.32
CA ARG A 606 -23.92 22.66 -8.44
C ARG A 606 -23.23 23.69 -9.33
N ARG A 607 -23.94 24.78 -9.62
CA ARG A 607 -23.33 25.92 -10.32
C ARG A 607 -22.31 26.55 -9.39
N LEU A 608 -21.04 26.20 -9.58
CA LEU A 608 -19.96 26.99 -9.02
C LEU A 608 -20.06 28.39 -9.66
N GLN A 609 -20.24 29.43 -8.84
CA GLN A 609 -20.15 30.82 -9.30
C GLN A 609 -18.68 31.14 -9.62
N HIS A 610 -18.13 30.57 -10.69
CA HIS A 610 -16.82 30.96 -11.19
C HIS A 610 -16.97 32.22 -12.03
N ARG A 611 -17.12 33.37 -11.37
CA ARG A 611 -17.18 34.67 -12.04
C ARG A 611 -15.83 35.41 -12.12
N ASP A 612 -14.77 34.96 -11.45
CA ASP A 612 -13.51 35.73 -11.38
C ASP A 612 -12.19 34.93 -11.44
N ALA A 613 -12.18 33.71 -11.98
CA ALA A 613 -10.90 33.09 -12.34
C ALA A 613 -10.54 33.49 -13.77
N ARG A 614 -9.54 34.38 -13.93
CA ARG A 614 -9.01 34.72 -15.26
C ARG A 614 -8.55 33.42 -15.95
N PRO A 615 -8.88 33.22 -17.24
CA PRO A 615 -8.29 32.13 -17.99
C PRO A 615 -6.77 32.33 -18.01
N VAL A 616 -6.02 31.42 -17.43
CA VAL A 616 -4.58 31.32 -17.71
C VAL A 616 -4.50 30.74 -19.12
N GLU A 617 -3.94 31.51 -20.05
CA GLU A 617 -3.78 31.09 -21.44
C GLU A 617 -2.96 29.80 -21.50
N ALA A 618 -3.37 28.89 -22.39
CA ALA A 618 -2.76 27.57 -22.56
C ALA A 618 -1.24 27.62 -22.86
N ASP A 619 -0.72 28.76 -23.29
CA ASP A 619 0.70 28.97 -23.61
C ASP A 619 1.61 29.07 -22.36
N ASP A 620 1.10 29.46 -21.19
CA ASP A 620 1.94 29.57 -19.99
C ASP A 620 2.26 28.20 -19.36
N LEU A 621 1.41 27.18 -19.59
CA LEU A 621 1.68 25.80 -19.17
C LEU A 621 2.54 25.03 -20.20
N HIS A 622 2.53 25.43 -21.47
CA HIS A 622 3.37 24.80 -22.48
C HIS A 622 4.86 25.16 -22.35
N ARG A 623 5.18 26.32 -21.77
CA ARG A 623 6.58 26.69 -21.46
C ARG A 623 7.18 25.89 -20.31
N GLU A 624 6.36 25.35 -19.40
CA GLU A 624 6.80 24.45 -18.33
C GLU A 624 6.74 22.96 -18.71
N ARG A 625 5.91 22.57 -19.70
CA ARG A 625 5.91 21.21 -20.27
C ARG A 625 7.16 20.88 -21.09
N GLY A 626 7.97 21.87 -21.49
CA GLY A 626 9.18 21.70 -22.31
C GLY A 626 10.51 21.70 -21.57
N HIS A 627 10.55 22.01 -20.27
CA HIS A 627 11.80 22.12 -19.49
C HIS A 627 11.71 21.43 -18.12
N GLN A 628 11.37 20.14 -18.10
CA GLN A 628 11.67 19.26 -16.94
C GLN A 628 12.21 17.88 -17.36
N LEU A 629 12.95 17.84 -18.46
CA LEU A 629 13.99 16.82 -18.66
C LEU A 629 15.30 17.38 -18.08
N HIS A 630 15.80 16.73 -17.03
CA HIS A 630 17.06 16.98 -16.34
C HIS A 630 17.21 18.31 -15.58
N HIS A 631 17.06 18.24 -14.25
CA HIS A 631 18.16 18.55 -13.32
C HIS A 631 17.80 18.03 -11.92
N SER A 632 18.23 16.80 -11.62
CA SER A 632 18.50 16.41 -10.25
C SER A 632 19.79 17.13 -9.85
N THR A 633 19.73 18.00 -8.85
CA THR A 633 20.89 18.78 -8.40
C THR A 633 21.93 17.81 -7.85
N ARG A 634 22.96 17.61 -8.68
CA ARG A 634 24.21 16.92 -8.41
C ARG A 634 24.93 17.64 -7.28
N GLN A 635 24.98 17.06 -6.08
CA GLN A 635 26.05 17.38 -5.14
C GLN A 635 27.22 16.46 -5.47
N GLU A 636 28.17 17.00 -6.25
CA GLU A 636 29.43 16.34 -6.52
C GLU A 636 30.26 16.28 -5.24
N PHE A 637 30.56 15.05 -4.83
CA PHE A 637 31.62 14.73 -3.88
C PHE A 637 32.96 15.21 -4.45
N ARG A 638 33.64 16.12 -3.73
CA ARG A 638 35.08 16.31 -3.85
C ARG A 638 35.72 16.12 -2.48
N GLN A 639 36.52 15.07 -2.38
CA GLN A 639 37.35 14.77 -1.22
C GLN A 639 38.57 15.71 -1.17
N GLN A 640 39.06 15.88 0.07
CA GLN A 640 40.45 16.15 0.51
C GLN A 640 40.90 17.60 0.83
N PRO A 641 41.88 17.76 1.76
CA PRO A 641 41.66 18.43 3.05
C PRO A 641 42.39 19.78 3.17
N ARG A 642 41.89 20.68 4.04
CA ARG A 642 42.60 21.93 4.37
C ARG A 642 43.34 21.81 5.70
N ALA A 643 44.66 21.66 5.61
CA ALA A 643 45.58 22.14 6.62
C ALA A 643 45.75 23.67 6.45
N SER A 644 45.83 24.34 7.60
CA SER A 644 46.00 25.78 7.79
C SER A 644 47.41 26.27 7.43
N ALA A 645 47.52 27.37 6.69
CA ALA A 645 48.71 28.21 6.68
C ALA A 645 48.36 29.67 6.41
N HIS A 646 48.96 30.53 7.25
CA HIS A 646 48.82 31.98 7.29
C HIS A 646 49.37 32.69 6.04
N TYR A 647 48.69 33.77 5.65
CA TYR A 647 49.20 34.79 4.72
C TYR A 647 50.13 35.76 5.47
N GLN A 648 51.32 36.01 4.89
CA GLN A 648 52.08 37.25 5.08
C GLN A 648 52.53 37.80 3.72
N HIS A 649 52.66 39.12 3.69
CA HIS A 649 52.79 40.05 2.56
C HIS A 649 53.90 39.79 1.52
N GLY A 650 53.65 40.27 0.28
CA GLY A 650 54.70 40.65 -0.68
C GLY A 650 54.21 40.83 -2.13
N ILE A 651 54.08 42.08 -2.57
CA ILE A 651 53.99 42.56 -3.97
C ILE A 651 55.38 43.16 -4.31
N PRO A 652 55.82 43.47 -5.57
CA PRO A 652 55.43 43.11 -6.95
C PRO A 652 56.63 42.60 -7.83
N GLN A 653 56.39 42.18 -9.09
CA GLN A 653 56.89 42.87 -10.32
C GLN A 653 56.72 42.04 -11.62
N TYR A 654 56.24 42.74 -12.67
CA TYR A 654 56.48 42.64 -14.13
C TYR A 654 57.12 41.35 -14.69
N THR A 655 56.68 40.74 -15.79
CA THR A 655 56.90 41.20 -17.18
C THR A 655 56.25 40.21 -18.19
N ARG A 656 55.89 40.74 -19.37
CA ARG A 656 55.44 40.08 -20.61
C ARG A 656 56.32 38.90 -21.08
N GLN A 657 55.71 37.88 -21.71
CA GLN A 657 55.83 37.57 -23.15
C GLN A 657 55.15 36.23 -23.55
N THR A 658 54.21 36.36 -24.48
CA THR A 658 53.89 35.55 -25.69
C THR A 658 54.42 34.12 -25.93
N LEU A 659 53.49 33.33 -26.48
CA LEU A 659 53.57 32.33 -27.57
C LEU A 659 54.16 30.94 -27.27
N ALA A 660 53.30 29.92 -27.26
CA ALA A 660 53.01 29.07 -28.42
C ALA A 660 51.68 28.32 -28.20
#